data_AF-A0A7C4VMQ7-F1
#
_entry.id   AF-A0A7C4VMQ7-F1
#
_cell.length_a   1.000
_cell.length_b   1.000
_cell.length_c   1.000
_cell.angle_alpha   90.00
_cell.angle_beta   90.00
_cell.angle_gamma   90.00
#
_symmetry.space_group_name_H-M   'P 1'
#
loop_
_entity.id
_entity.type
_entity.pdbx_description
1 polymer ?
#
loop_
_entity_poly.entity_id
_entity_poly.type
_entity_poly.pdbx_seq_one_letter_code
_entity_poly.pdbx_strand_id
1 'polypeptide(L)'
;MFPSLENPTRLTLTLAIEQVLKKMFAGYRRLIIRQEFGAGLSGSRVLEVQRVNANGTPELPVVVKIATLSLIQREWQAYQRHILRRLPYVAEIRAEPVLLPEIGWGGLRYTLMGAGDFEVVSLRDYSRRTGSSEDTSWVLERLLRIMHHIWSYAQPQQEFDWRSSYDPVLPVNFVIQVQPLATAMAPRLITPENLPFEPIEAGEPVRLTGFVVNKVDPTTCTVDLNRPEPPVYTLRCRFPAEQVQYVTTYQAGQILDPVEGQVVETRASRLLHEARQALGLEVHLDQPTLFLTSLPEIGLPNPLLALPHLLQHPGGANVASIHGDFNLENILVETETGMVSLIDFAEAQTDHILHDLFCLETEVVTKLLPAVIVRHHLPPLPTLAYLYWQLHGAAFQPASIKPVLTHAELQKSWAMLITLRRAARPYLFEAGQTAEYYRGLALHLLGALKFKNLNYAPESPLPKQLAFWGAAMAYEFFCRPPVDPNIPPNYLAAMFDQVRPPAMAAGQAGSVTTTQPLTQAEAEQKLAALPLDFIPSLQPLPRHSRMPLGRNPLFVGRREDLRRLARAIKGGETIAIGQAALETAAATGLGGMGKTQLASEFVHRYGQFFAGGVFWLSFADPKAIPVEIAACGGAGALELQPNFGERPLEEQVRLVQAAWQEPIPRLLVFDNCEDPALLVQWRPASGGCRVLVTTRRADWSLELGVHSLPLDVLNRSESLALLRNHQPDADDVILDAIAAELGDLPLALHLAGSYLARYRRTISPAQYLEQLRDPALLDHPSLQGGGFSPTGHVQNVYRTIALSFDQLDPTNPTDH
;
A
#
# COMPACT_ATOMS: atom_id res chain seq x y z
N MET A 1 -3.88 -22.88 35.71
CA MET A 1 -2.93 -21.93 36.35
C MET A 1 -2.98 -20.64 35.56
N PHE A 2 -3.10 -19.49 36.24
CA PHE A 2 -3.08 -18.17 35.59
C PHE A 2 -1.65 -17.60 35.62
N PRO A 3 -1.21 -16.90 34.56
CA PRO A 3 0.14 -16.34 34.52
C PRO A 3 0.30 -15.16 35.49
N SER A 4 1.52 -14.95 35.99
CA SER A 4 1.89 -13.67 36.61
C SER A 4 2.06 -12.60 35.54
N LEU A 5 1.58 -11.39 35.80
CA LEU A 5 1.72 -10.25 34.90
C LEU A 5 2.96 -9.42 35.28
N GLU A 6 3.91 -9.30 34.36
CA GLU A 6 5.04 -8.38 34.42
C GLU A 6 4.74 -7.16 33.54
N ASN A 7 4.74 -5.97 34.15
CA ASN A 7 4.40 -4.72 33.50
C ASN A 7 5.59 -3.73 33.61
N PRO A 8 6.71 -4.00 32.91
CA PRO A 8 7.90 -3.16 32.97
C PRO A 8 7.66 -1.74 32.44
N THR A 9 6.67 -1.58 31.56
CA THR A 9 6.23 -0.29 31.00
C THR A 9 5.48 0.58 32.01
N ARG A 10 5.10 0.04 33.17
CA ARG A 10 4.34 0.73 34.24
C ARG A 10 3.01 1.30 33.75
N LEU A 11 2.39 0.66 32.76
CA LEU A 11 1.08 1.06 32.26
C LEU A 11 0.02 0.86 33.34
N THR A 12 -0.92 1.79 33.47
CA THR A 12 -2.06 1.61 34.36
C THR A 12 -3.01 0.56 33.78
N LEU A 13 -3.15 -0.59 34.43
CA LEU A 13 -4.06 -1.66 34.04
C LEU A 13 -5.22 -1.72 35.04
N THR A 14 -6.45 -1.78 34.54
CA THR A 14 -7.62 -2.03 35.40
C THR A 14 -7.71 -3.52 35.73
N LEU A 15 -8.42 -3.85 36.82
CA LEU A 15 -8.67 -5.24 37.20
C LEU A 15 -9.31 -6.04 36.05
N ALA A 16 -10.20 -5.41 35.27
CA ALA A 16 -10.85 -6.05 34.12
C ALA A 16 -9.84 -6.44 33.03
N ILE A 17 -8.91 -5.54 32.69
CA ILE A 17 -7.85 -5.81 31.70
C ILE A 17 -6.96 -6.97 32.17
N GLU A 18 -6.56 -6.99 33.44
CA GLU A 18 -5.77 -8.09 33.99
C GLU A 18 -6.50 -9.44 33.93
N GLN A 19 -7.81 -9.45 34.23
CA GLN A 19 -8.61 -10.67 34.19
C GLN A 19 -8.73 -11.23 32.77
N VAL A 20 -8.95 -10.37 31.77
CA VAL A 20 -8.96 -10.76 30.35
C VAL A 20 -7.61 -11.37 29.95
N LEU A 21 -6.48 -10.71 30.26
CA LEU A 21 -5.13 -11.21 29.96
C LEU A 21 -4.86 -12.57 30.62
N LYS A 22 -5.14 -12.70 31.92
CA LYS A 22 -4.95 -13.94 32.67
C LYS A 22 -5.77 -15.07 32.07
N LYS A 23 -7.03 -14.82 31.70
CA LYS A 23 -7.90 -15.81 31.06
C LYS A 23 -7.39 -16.20 29.67
N MET A 24 -7.03 -15.22 28.85
CA MET A 24 -6.57 -15.42 27.47
C MET A 24 -5.32 -16.29 27.37
N PHE A 25 -4.41 -16.15 28.33
CA PHE A 25 -3.16 -16.91 28.36
C PHE A 25 -3.09 -17.87 29.55
N ALA A 26 -4.24 -18.46 29.93
CA ALA A 26 -4.26 -19.52 30.92
C ALA A 26 -3.32 -20.68 30.49
N GLY A 27 -2.51 -21.18 31.42
CA GLY A 27 -1.50 -22.22 31.16
C GLY A 27 -0.07 -21.69 30.98
N TYR A 28 0.11 -20.38 30.71
CA TYR A 28 1.43 -19.75 30.75
C TYR A 28 1.87 -19.45 32.18
N ARG A 29 3.19 -19.41 32.40
CA ARG A 29 3.76 -19.06 33.70
C ARG A 29 3.75 -17.55 33.92
N ARG A 30 4.18 -16.79 32.91
CA ARG A 30 4.31 -15.32 32.99
C ARG A 30 3.93 -14.66 31.67
N LEU A 31 3.47 -13.41 31.76
CA LEU A 31 3.23 -12.53 30.63
C LEU A 31 3.99 -11.23 30.86
N ILE A 32 4.69 -10.75 29.85
CA ILE A 32 5.45 -9.50 29.89
C ILE A 32 4.79 -8.53 28.91
N ILE A 33 4.30 -7.39 29.40
CA ILE A 33 3.73 -6.33 28.56
C ILE A 33 4.88 -5.48 28.03
N ARG A 34 5.16 -5.58 26.73
CA ARG A 34 6.31 -4.92 26.09
C ARG A 34 6.02 -3.47 25.73
N GLN A 35 4.83 -3.21 25.21
CA GLN A 35 4.37 -1.87 24.84
C GLN A 35 2.85 -1.82 24.66
N GLU A 36 2.33 -0.61 24.53
CA GLU A 36 0.95 -0.32 24.14
C GLU A 36 0.96 0.45 22.82
N PHE A 37 0.22 -0.05 21.84
CA PHE A 37 -0.05 0.66 20.60
C PHE A 37 -1.19 1.64 20.83
N GLY A 38 -1.01 2.88 20.36
CA GLY A 38 -2.00 3.97 20.31
C GLY A 38 -3.17 3.92 21.30
N ALA A 39 -3.15 4.76 22.35
CA ALA A 39 -4.31 4.92 23.23
C ALA A 39 -5.48 5.61 22.49
N GLY A 40 -6.41 4.83 21.96
CA GLY A 40 -7.61 5.34 21.30
C GLY A 40 -8.60 5.97 22.28
N LEU A 41 -9.48 6.84 21.77
CA LEU A 41 -10.56 7.47 22.55
C LEU A 41 -11.70 6.49 22.91
N SER A 42 -11.69 5.27 22.36
CA SER A 42 -12.73 4.26 22.56
C SER A 42 -12.65 3.51 23.90
N GLY A 43 -11.56 3.71 24.66
CA GLY A 43 -11.26 2.94 25.87
C GLY A 43 -10.69 1.54 25.59
N SER A 44 -10.55 1.16 24.31
CA SER A 44 -9.84 -0.05 23.91
C SER A 44 -8.34 0.10 24.17
N ARG A 45 -7.69 -0.99 24.58
CA ARG A 45 -6.24 -1.07 24.81
C ARG A 45 -5.66 -2.09 23.84
N VAL A 46 -4.63 -1.71 23.10
CA VAL A 46 -3.93 -2.62 22.19
C VAL A 46 -2.51 -2.82 22.70
N LEU A 47 -2.18 -4.03 23.14
CA LEU A 47 -0.94 -4.33 23.85
C LEU A 47 -0.10 -5.34 23.08
N GLU A 48 1.22 -5.14 23.06
CA GLU A 48 2.17 -6.20 22.70
C GLU A 48 2.52 -6.99 23.97
N VAL A 49 2.27 -8.30 23.94
CA VAL A 49 2.49 -9.18 25.09
C VAL A 49 3.41 -10.33 24.70
N GLN A 50 4.50 -10.49 25.44
CA GLN A 50 5.39 -11.65 25.35
C GLN A 50 4.98 -12.69 26.37
N ARG A 51 4.94 -13.96 25.95
CA ARG A 51 4.42 -15.07 26.76
C ARG A 51 5.59 -15.93 27.20
N VAL A 52 5.62 -16.33 28.46
CA VAL A 52 6.65 -17.24 28.99
C VAL A 52 5.96 -18.52 29.45
N ASN A 53 6.30 -19.62 28.81
CA ASN A 53 5.68 -20.91 29.04
C ASN A 53 6.04 -21.47 30.44
N ALA A 54 5.53 -22.66 30.76
CA ALA A 54 5.77 -23.32 32.06
C ALA A 54 7.26 -23.60 32.33
N ASN A 55 8.04 -23.96 31.30
CA ASN A 55 9.47 -24.28 31.44
C ASN A 55 10.38 -23.04 31.51
N GLY A 56 9.83 -21.83 31.35
CA GLY A 56 10.54 -20.57 31.47
C GLY A 56 11.05 -19.99 30.14
N THR A 57 10.82 -20.67 29.01
CA THR A 57 11.17 -20.20 27.68
C THR A 57 10.17 -19.13 27.20
N PRO A 58 10.65 -17.95 26.75
CA PRO A 58 9.79 -16.95 26.13
C PRO A 58 9.37 -17.39 24.72
N GLU A 59 8.09 -17.23 24.40
CA GLU A 59 7.56 -17.31 23.04
C GLU A 59 7.55 -15.91 22.40
N LEU A 60 7.29 -15.85 21.10
CA LEU A 60 7.24 -14.58 20.38
C LEU A 60 6.17 -13.62 20.94
N PRO A 61 6.30 -12.31 20.75
CA PRO A 61 5.23 -11.39 21.12
C PRO A 61 3.98 -11.61 20.27
N VAL A 62 2.82 -11.27 20.85
CA VAL A 62 1.52 -11.18 20.14
C VAL A 62 0.86 -9.85 20.45
N VAL A 63 0.03 -9.36 19.54
CA VAL A 63 -0.81 -8.19 19.79
C VAL A 63 -2.15 -8.64 20.34
N VAL A 64 -2.58 -8.03 21.43
CA VAL A 64 -3.91 -8.25 21.99
C VAL A 64 -4.68 -6.95 22.04
N LYS A 65 -5.94 -6.99 21.62
CA LYS A 65 -6.88 -5.89 21.81
C LYS A 65 -7.85 -6.25 22.92
N ILE A 66 -8.01 -5.35 23.88
CA ILE A 66 -8.87 -5.52 25.06
C ILE A 66 -9.84 -4.35 25.11
N ALA A 67 -11.14 -4.65 25.15
CA ALA A 67 -12.18 -3.64 25.12
C ALA A 67 -13.45 -4.17 25.80
N THR A 68 -14.51 -3.35 25.81
CA THR A 68 -15.84 -3.80 26.25
C THR A 68 -16.33 -4.98 25.42
N LEU A 69 -17.20 -5.81 26.00
CA LEU A 69 -17.74 -7.01 25.37
C LEU A 69 -18.33 -6.72 23.97
N SER A 70 -19.11 -5.63 23.85
CA SER A 70 -19.77 -5.25 22.61
C SER A 70 -18.79 -4.88 21.49
N LEU A 71 -17.70 -4.17 21.82
CA LEU A 71 -16.67 -3.80 20.84
C LEU A 71 -15.91 -5.02 20.33
N ILE A 72 -15.54 -5.94 21.23
CA ILE A 72 -14.84 -7.18 20.86
C ILE A 72 -15.73 -8.08 20.00
N GLN A 73 -17.00 -8.25 20.38
CA GLN A 73 -17.94 -9.06 19.60
C GLN A 73 -18.17 -8.46 18.21
N ARG A 74 -18.33 -7.14 18.11
CA ARG A 74 -18.52 -6.45 16.84
C ARG A 74 -17.33 -6.64 15.92
N GLU A 75 -16.12 -6.43 16.43
CA GLU A 75 -14.91 -6.63 15.65
C GLU A 75 -14.73 -8.08 15.21
N TRP A 76 -14.97 -9.03 16.10
CA TRP A 76 -14.91 -10.45 15.74
C TRP A 76 -15.88 -10.80 14.61
N GLN A 77 -17.12 -10.31 14.68
CA GLN A 77 -18.12 -10.54 13.64
C GLN A 77 -17.73 -9.88 12.30
N ALA A 78 -17.25 -8.63 12.33
CA ALA A 78 -16.79 -7.93 11.14
C ALA A 78 -15.61 -8.66 10.49
N TYR A 79 -14.63 -9.07 11.30
CA TYR A 79 -13.48 -9.87 10.88
C TYR A 79 -13.91 -11.19 10.21
N GLN A 80 -14.79 -11.97 10.84
CA GLN A 80 -15.25 -13.25 10.30
C GLN A 80 -15.96 -13.09 8.95
N ARG A 81 -16.79 -12.05 8.80
CA ARG A 81 -17.58 -11.81 7.58
C ARG A 81 -16.74 -11.26 6.44
N HIS A 82 -15.85 -10.30 6.74
CA HIS A 82 -15.19 -9.49 5.73
C HIS A 82 -13.72 -9.89 5.49
N ILE A 83 -13.01 -10.43 6.47
CA ILE A 83 -11.54 -10.54 6.43
C ILE A 83 -11.00 -11.98 6.49
N LEU A 84 -11.49 -12.83 7.40
CA LEU A 84 -10.89 -14.14 7.77
C LEU A 84 -10.47 -15.04 6.60
N ARG A 85 -11.22 -15.04 5.48
CA ARG A 85 -10.94 -15.88 4.30
C ARG A 85 -10.32 -15.13 3.12
N ARG A 86 -10.04 -13.84 3.27
CA ARG A 86 -9.60 -12.95 2.19
C ARG A 86 -8.21 -12.36 2.39
N LEU A 87 -7.75 -12.22 3.65
CA LEU A 87 -6.39 -11.76 3.99
C LEU A 87 -5.65 -12.77 4.89
N PRO A 88 -5.35 -13.98 4.38
CA PRO A 88 -4.59 -14.95 5.16
C PRO A 88 -3.19 -14.39 5.47
N TYR A 89 -2.67 -14.72 6.66
CA TYR A 89 -1.30 -14.38 7.08
C TYR A 89 -0.97 -12.90 7.28
N VAL A 90 -1.90 -11.95 7.18
CA VAL A 90 -1.62 -10.50 7.46
C VAL A 90 -2.55 -9.93 8.52
N ALA A 91 -3.75 -10.50 8.62
CA ALA A 91 -4.83 -10.06 9.48
C ALA A 91 -5.32 -11.21 10.38
N GLU A 92 -4.46 -12.17 10.74
CA GLU A 92 -4.92 -13.39 11.42
C GLU A 92 -5.29 -13.11 12.89
N ILE A 93 -6.54 -13.40 13.27
CA ILE A 93 -6.96 -13.50 14.68
C ILE A 93 -6.90 -14.96 15.10
N ARG A 94 -5.96 -15.31 15.99
CA ARG A 94 -5.76 -16.69 16.45
C ARG A 94 -6.64 -17.00 17.64
N ALA A 95 -7.54 -17.97 17.44
CA ALA A 95 -8.55 -18.47 18.38
C ALA A 95 -9.74 -17.54 18.58
N GLU A 96 -10.82 -18.09 19.13
CA GLU A 96 -12.03 -17.35 19.45
C GLU A 96 -11.75 -16.25 20.49
N PRO A 97 -12.51 -15.13 20.44
CA PRO A 97 -12.38 -14.06 21.43
C PRO A 97 -12.62 -14.56 22.84
N VAL A 98 -11.85 -14.01 23.79
CA VAL A 98 -12.11 -14.21 25.21
C VAL A 98 -13.18 -13.23 25.63
N LEU A 99 -14.34 -13.73 26.05
CA LEU A 99 -15.47 -12.92 26.47
C LEU A 99 -15.74 -13.18 27.96
N LEU A 100 -15.77 -12.13 28.78
CA LEU A 100 -16.06 -12.17 30.21
C LEU A 100 -17.29 -11.31 30.53
N PRO A 101 -18.52 -11.81 30.28
CA PRO A 101 -19.76 -11.06 30.47
C PRO A 101 -19.96 -10.54 31.90
N GLU A 102 -19.48 -11.27 32.90
CA GLU A 102 -19.60 -10.95 34.33
C GLU A 102 -18.93 -9.62 34.70
N ILE A 103 -17.92 -9.20 33.94
CA ILE A 103 -17.21 -7.93 34.13
C ILE A 103 -17.43 -6.97 32.96
N GLY A 104 -18.08 -7.41 31.88
CA GLY A 104 -18.41 -6.60 30.71
C GLY A 104 -17.24 -6.36 29.72
N TRP A 105 -16.19 -7.16 29.78
CA TRP A 105 -14.97 -6.99 28.96
C TRP A 105 -14.63 -8.24 28.15
N GLY A 106 -13.83 -8.07 27.12
CA GLY A 106 -13.27 -9.18 26.36
C GLY A 106 -11.93 -8.84 25.72
N GLY A 107 -11.37 -9.77 24.96
CA GLY A 107 -10.17 -9.53 24.17
C GLY A 107 -10.03 -10.40 22.93
N LEU A 108 -9.30 -9.87 21.95
CA LEU A 108 -8.88 -10.50 20.70
C LEU A 108 -7.36 -10.62 20.66
N ARG A 109 -6.87 -11.64 19.96
CA ARG A 109 -5.44 -11.90 19.79
C ARG A 109 -5.10 -11.95 18.30
N TYR A 110 -4.27 -11.02 17.84
CA TYR A 110 -3.73 -11.02 16.49
C TYR A 110 -2.38 -11.73 16.46
N THR A 111 -2.10 -12.37 15.33
CA THR A 111 -0.76 -12.84 15.00
C THR A 111 0.04 -11.68 14.43
N LEU A 112 1.25 -11.46 14.96
CA LEU A 112 2.23 -10.58 14.35
C LEU A 112 3.03 -11.36 13.32
N MET A 113 3.16 -10.79 12.12
CA MET A 113 4.08 -11.27 11.12
C MET A 113 5.45 -10.63 11.33
N GLY A 114 6.49 -11.47 11.33
CA GLY A 114 7.87 -11.01 11.43
C GLY A 114 8.85 -12.10 11.01
N ALA A 115 10.00 -11.67 10.51
CA ALA A 115 11.13 -12.53 10.14
C ALA A 115 12.45 -12.04 10.77
N GLY A 116 12.41 -10.95 11.53
CA GLY A 116 13.55 -10.32 12.20
C GLY A 116 13.45 -10.45 13.72
N ASP A 117 13.78 -9.38 14.44
CA ASP A 117 13.75 -9.31 15.90
C ASP A 117 12.35 -9.10 16.52
N PHE A 118 11.30 -9.02 15.68
CA PHE A 118 9.93 -8.70 16.07
C PHE A 118 9.80 -7.35 16.79
N GLU A 119 10.67 -6.38 16.51
CA GLU A 119 10.41 -4.99 16.87
C GLU A 119 9.34 -4.43 15.92
N VAL A 120 8.12 -4.29 16.44
CA VAL A 120 6.95 -3.84 15.67
C VAL A 120 6.55 -2.43 16.09
N VAL A 121 6.27 -1.59 15.11
CA VAL A 121 5.80 -0.20 15.29
C VAL A 121 4.63 0.08 14.36
N SER A 122 3.85 1.12 14.60
CA SER A 122 2.84 1.55 13.62
C SER A 122 3.50 2.11 12.36
N LEU A 123 2.81 2.07 11.21
CA LEU A 123 3.31 2.65 9.96
C LEU A 123 3.60 4.16 10.12
N ARG A 124 2.83 4.85 10.97
CA ARG A 124 3.13 6.24 11.36
C ARG A 124 4.54 6.35 11.94
N ASP A 125 4.85 5.54 12.95
CA ASP A 125 6.11 5.63 13.65
C ASP A 125 7.26 5.07 12.80
N TYR A 126 7.02 4.03 12.00
CA TYR A 126 7.96 3.54 11.00
C TYR A 126 8.38 4.65 10.03
N SER A 127 7.42 5.35 9.42
CA SER A 127 7.68 6.44 8.45
C SER A 127 8.47 7.61 9.07
N ARG A 128 8.28 7.86 10.37
CA ARG A 128 9.02 8.88 11.13
C ARG A 128 10.45 8.45 11.45
N ARG A 129 10.68 7.16 11.74
CA ARG A 129 11.98 6.58 12.10
C ARG A 129 12.89 6.34 10.89
N THR A 130 12.36 5.81 9.78
CA THR A 130 13.19 5.54 8.59
C THR A 130 13.73 6.85 8.02
N GLY A 131 14.99 6.85 7.56
CA GLY A 131 15.60 7.98 6.87
C GLY A 131 15.18 8.11 5.40
N SER A 132 14.70 7.03 4.78
CA SER A 132 14.48 6.93 3.34
C SER A 132 13.00 7.01 2.96
N SER A 133 12.67 7.81 1.94
CA SER A 133 11.34 7.78 1.33
C SER A 133 11.10 6.47 0.55
N GLU A 134 12.16 5.84 0.04
CA GLU A 134 12.06 4.58 -0.71
C GLU A 134 11.59 3.44 0.19
N ASP A 135 12.09 3.35 1.42
CA ASP A 135 11.68 2.31 2.39
C ASP A 135 10.20 2.45 2.75
N THR A 136 9.74 3.69 2.97
CA THR A 136 8.34 3.98 3.28
C THR A 136 7.44 3.61 2.10
N SER A 137 7.82 3.98 0.88
CA SER A 137 7.10 3.59 -0.34
C SER A 137 7.08 2.09 -0.54
N TRP A 138 8.19 1.39 -0.29
CA TRP A 138 8.26 -0.05 -0.45
C TRP A 138 7.32 -0.79 0.51
N VAL A 139 7.28 -0.40 1.79
CA VAL A 139 6.33 -0.96 2.78
C VAL A 139 4.89 -0.65 2.37
N LEU A 140 4.61 0.58 1.93
CA LEU A 140 3.28 0.98 1.51
C LEU A 140 2.83 0.23 0.24
N GLU A 141 3.70 0.05 -0.75
CA GLU A 141 3.40 -0.76 -1.94
C GLU A 141 3.16 -2.22 -1.58
N ARG A 142 3.91 -2.77 -0.61
CA ARG A 142 3.67 -4.11 -0.07
C ARG A 142 2.29 -4.21 0.55
N LEU A 143 1.93 -3.25 1.40
CA LEU A 143 0.60 -3.16 2.00
C LEU A 143 -0.50 -3.13 0.92
N LEU A 144 -0.34 -2.28 -0.11
CA LEU A 144 -1.34 -2.12 -1.15
C LEU A 144 -1.48 -3.39 -2.03
N ARG A 145 -0.39 -4.15 -2.24
CA ARG A 145 -0.46 -5.48 -2.86
C ARG A 145 -1.26 -6.47 -2.00
N ILE A 146 -1.12 -6.41 -0.67
CA ILE A 146 -1.93 -7.24 0.23
C ILE A 146 -3.39 -6.85 0.12
N MET A 147 -3.71 -5.56 0.20
CA MET A 147 -5.09 -5.06 0.12
C MET A 147 -5.75 -5.36 -1.24
N HIS A 148 -4.97 -5.45 -2.32
CA HIS A 148 -5.49 -5.91 -3.62
C HIS A 148 -6.21 -7.27 -3.54
N HIS A 149 -5.85 -8.16 -2.62
CA HIS A 149 -6.56 -9.42 -2.45
C HIS A 149 -8.02 -9.28 -1.97
N ILE A 150 -8.38 -8.21 -1.26
CA ILE A 150 -9.79 -7.93 -0.93
C ILE A 150 -10.46 -7.00 -1.94
N TRP A 151 -9.69 -6.06 -2.49
CA TRP A 151 -10.17 -5.03 -3.41
C TRP A 151 -10.40 -5.56 -4.85
N SER A 152 -9.66 -6.58 -5.29
CA SER A 152 -9.81 -7.17 -6.63
C SER A 152 -11.18 -7.79 -6.91
N TYR A 153 -11.98 -8.07 -5.87
CA TYR A 153 -13.35 -8.58 -5.98
C TYR A 153 -14.41 -7.49 -6.09
N ALA A 154 -14.00 -6.24 -6.36
CA ALA A 154 -14.88 -5.09 -6.47
C ALA A 154 -16.09 -5.35 -7.38
N GLN A 155 -17.26 -4.87 -6.95
CA GLN A 155 -18.48 -4.91 -7.74
C GLN A 155 -18.92 -3.47 -8.05
N PRO A 156 -19.23 -3.15 -9.32
CA PRO A 156 -19.73 -1.83 -9.66
C PRO A 156 -21.17 -1.64 -9.15
N GLN A 157 -21.45 -0.48 -8.54
CA GLN A 157 -22.80 -0.04 -8.20
C GLN A 157 -23.10 1.28 -8.91
N GLN A 158 -24.06 1.27 -9.83
CA GLN A 158 -24.45 2.47 -10.60
C GLN A 158 -25.15 3.52 -9.74
N GLU A 159 -26.06 3.07 -8.86
CA GLU A 159 -26.77 3.92 -7.90
C GLU A 159 -26.15 3.73 -6.50
N PHE A 160 -24.96 4.29 -6.30
CA PHE A 160 -24.29 4.22 -5.01
C PHE A 160 -24.83 5.27 -4.02
N ASP A 161 -25.22 4.84 -2.82
CA ASP A 161 -25.67 5.74 -1.75
C ASP A 161 -24.47 6.36 -1.00
N TRP A 162 -23.93 7.42 -1.61
CA TRP A 162 -22.84 8.21 -1.04
C TRP A 162 -23.16 8.76 0.35
N ARG A 163 -24.42 9.09 0.63
CA ARG A 163 -24.79 9.65 1.92
C ARG A 163 -24.63 8.61 3.01
N SER A 164 -25.18 7.41 2.81
CA SER A 164 -25.10 6.34 3.81
C SER A 164 -23.67 5.84 4.03
N SER A 165 -22.86 5.80 2.97
CA SER A 165 -21.45 5.38 3.01
C SER A 165 -20.53 6.38 3.75
N TYR A 166 -20.72 7.70 3.53
CA TYR A 166 -19.81 8.72 4.08
C TYR A 166 -20.32 9.44 5.33
N ASP A 167 -21.60 9.35 5.69
CA ASP A 167 -22.11 9.91 6.95
C ASP A 167 -21.33 9.41 8.20
N PRO A 168 -20.92 8.13 8.30
CA PRO A 168 -20.08 7.64 9.40
C PRO A 168 -18.75 8.39 9.58
N VAL A 169 -18.17 8.86 8.47
CA VAL A 169 -16.88 9.59 8.44
C VAL A 169 -17.04 11.01 8.97
N LEU A 170 -18.23 11.60 8.91
CA LEU A 170 -18.53 12.95 9.38
C LEU A 170 -18.87 12.99 10.89
N PRO A 171 -18.97 14.19 11.50
CA PRO A 171 -19.62 14.33 12.81
C PRO A 171 -21.06 13.82 12.79
N VAL A 172 -21.60 13.47 13.96
CA VAL A 172 -23.03 13.14 14.14
C VAL A 172 -23.92 14.27 13.58
N ASN A 173 -25.13 13.93 13.12
CA ASN A 173 -26.04 14.91 12.53
C ASN A 173 -26.40 16.01 13.54
N PHE A 174 -26.65 15.63 14.79
CA PHE A 174 -26.89 16.56 15.88
C PHE A 174 -26.68 15.92 17.27
N VAL A 175 -26.53 16.78 18.28
CA VAL A 175 -26.51 16.44 19.69
C VAL A 175 -27.86 16.82 20.28
N ILE A 176 -28.52 15.87 20.94
CA ILE A 176 -29.84 16.06 21.57
C ILE A 176 -29.70 16.04 23.09
N GLN A 177 -30.09 17.15 23.72
CA GLN A 177 -30.22 17.24 25.17
C GLN A 177 -31.65 16.86 25.56
N VAL A 178 -31.80 15.71 26.22
CA VAL A 178 -33.09 15.20 26.66
C VAL A 178 -33.57 16.05 27.84
N GLN A 179 -34.68 16.75 27.67
CA GLN A 179 -35.26 17.60 28.70
C GLN A 179 -36.75 17.84 28.44
N PRO A 180 -37.56 18.17 29.46
CA PRO A 180 -38.94 18.60 29.25
C PRO A 180 -38.98 19.82 28.33
N LEU A 181 -39.72 19.74 27.23
CA LEU A 181 -39.90 20.88 26.34
C LEU A 181 -40.84 21.90 26.97
N ALA A 182 -40.54 23.19 26.77
CA ALA A 182 -41.43 24.26 27.19
C ALA A 182 -42.79 24.11 26.48
N THR A 183 -43.89 24.26 27.21
CA THR A 183 -45.27 23.96 26.76
C THR A 183 -45.72 24.72 25.50
N ALA A 184 -44.99 25.77 25.10
CA ALA A 184 -45.28 26.62 23.95
C ALA A 184 -44.56 26.22 22.65
N MET A 185 -43.62 25.27 22.67
CA MET A 185 -42.87 24.86 21.48
C MET A 185 -43.21 23.41 21.09
N ALA A 186 -43.96 23.24 19.99
CA ALA A 186 -44.21 21.91 19.44
C ALA A 186 -42.91 21.34 18.85
N PRO A 187 -42.45 20.15 19.29
CA PRO A 187 -41.24 19.56 18.74
C PRO A 187 -41.40 19.19 17.27
N ARG A 188 -40.36 19.40 16.48
CA ARG A 188 -40.28 18.84 15.14
C ARG A 188 -40.18 17.33 15.22
N LEU A 189 -41.19 16.65 14.67
CA LEU A 189 -41.23 15.20 14.62
C LEU A 189 -40.30 14.68 13.53
N ILE A 190 -39.32 13.87 13.92
CA ILE A 190 -38.38 13.22 13.01
C ILE A 190 -38.65 11.71 13.08
N THR A 191 -39.02 11.14 11.94
CA THR A 191 -39.26 9.70 11.77
C THR A 191 -38.48 9.18 10.56
N PRO A 192 -38.33 7.86 10.40
CA PRO A 192 -37.66 7.31 9.22
C PRO A 192 -38.34 7.66 7.89
N GLU A 193 -39.64 7.94 7.90
CA GLU A 193 -40.46 8.33 6.74
C GLU A 193 -40.43 9.85 6.51
N ASN A 194 -40.12 10.63 7.55
CA ASN A 194 -40.09 12.09 7.51
C ASN A 194 -38.76 12.62 8.06
N LEU A 195 -37.69 12.32 7.32
CA LEU A 195 -36.39 12.92 7.59
C LEU A 195 -36.40 14.40 7.17
N PRO A 196 -35.82 15.29 7.97
CA PRO A 196 -35.86 16.72 7.70
C PRO A 196 -35.14 17.05 6.39
N PHE A 197 -35.87 17.65 5.45
CA PHE A 197 -35.30 18.21 4.22
C PHE A 197 -34.54 19.52 4.51
N GLU A 198 -35.14 20.38 5.34
CA GLU A 198 -34.48 21.57 5.87
C GLU A 198 -33.55 21.22 7.03
N PRO A 199 -32.35 21.83 7.13
CA PRO A 199 -31.43 21.60 8.23
C PRO A 199 -32.10 21.81 9.59
N ILE A 200 -31.77 20.97 10.56
CA ILE A 200 -32.12 21.19 11.96
C ILE A 200 -31.22 22.30 12.50
N GLU A 201 -31.77 23.24 13.27
CA GLU A 201 -31.01 24.32 13.91
C GLU A 201 -30.68 24.03 15.38
N ALA A 202 -29.60 24.62 15.89
CA ALA A 202 -29.32 24.59 17.31
C ALA A 202 -30.37 25.41 18.07
N GLY A 203 -30.93 24.83 19.13
CA GLY A 203 -32.05 25.35 19.89
C GLY A 203 -33.41 24.77 19.49
N GLU A 204 -33.50 24.05 18.37
CA GLU A 204 -34.76 23.49 17.87
C GLU A 204 -35.22 22.30 18.74
N PRO A 205 -36.48 22.27 19.19
CA PRO A 205 -37.05 21.12 19.88
C PRO A 205 -37.36 20.01 18.88
N VAL A 206 -36.92 18.79 19.17
CA VAL A 206 -37.11 17.63 18.29
C VAL A 206 -37.68 16.44 19.05
N ARG A 207 -38.43 15.61 18.34
CA ARG A 207 -38.90 14.31 18.82
C ARG A 207 -38.53 13.23 17.82
N LEU A 208 -37.68 12.28 18.25
CA LEU A 208 -37.27 11.11 17.47
C LEU A 208 -38.17 9.93 17.81
N THR A 209 -38.69 9.24 16.79
CA THR A 209 -39.50 8.03 16.99
C THR A 209 -39.44 7.12 15.77
N GLY A 210 -39.70 5.82 15.95
CA GLY A 210 -39.85 4.85 14.86
C GLY A 210 -38.55 4.36 14.23
N PHE A 211 -37.39 4.85 14.67
CA PHE A 211 -36.09 4.35 14.20
C PHE A 211 -35.72 3.00 14.83
N VAL A 212 -34.88 2.23 14.14
CA VAL A 212 -34.21 1.06 14.72
C VAL A 212 -32.83 1.48 15.19
N VAL A 213 -32.46 1.14 16.41
CA VAL A 213 -31.10 1.39 16.91
C VAL A 213 -30.13 0.47 16.18
N ASN A 214 -29.20 1.04 15.44
CA ASN A 214 -28.19 0.30 14.68
C ASN A 214 -26.92 0.09 15.50
N LYS A 215 -26.34 1.17 16.03
CA LYS A 215 -25.11 1.16 16.81
C LYS A 215 -25.27 2.03 18.04
N VAL A 216 -24.73 1.56 19.16
CA VAL A 216 -24.65 2.30 20.41
C VAL A 216 -23.19 2.33 20.83
N ASP A 217 -22.64 3.53 21.02
CA ASP A 217 -21.31 3.74 21.57
C ASP A 217 -21.43 4.52 22.88
N PRO A 218 -21.43 3.81 24.04
CA PRO A 218 -21.51 4.45 25.35
C PRO A 218 -20.33 5.37 25.64
N THR A 219 -19.14 5.08 25.11
CA THR A 219 -17.93 5.87 25.35
C THR A 219 -18.05 7.26 24.73
N THR A 220 -18.63 7.33 23.53
CA THR A 220 -18.85 8.62 22.84
C THR A 220 -20.28 9.17 23.00
N CYS A 221 -21.11 8.49 23.80
CA CYS A 221 -22.55 8.78 23.97
C CYS A 221 -23.30 8.91 22.63
N THR A 222 -22.90 8.12 21.63
CA THR A 222 -23.44 8.20 20.27
C THR A 222 -24.40 7.04 19.99
N VAL A 223 -25.51 7.33 19.32
CA VAL A 223 -26.47 6.35 18.84
C VAL A 223 -26.67 6.56 17.35
N ASP A 224 -26.44 5.50 16.57
CA ASP A 224 -26.73 5.46 15.15
C ASP A 224 -28.10 4.80 14.96
N LEU A 225 -28.98 5.49 14.24
CA LEU A 225 -30.38 5.13 14.05
C LEU A 225 -30.66 4.84 12.58
N ASN A 226 -31.19 3.67 12.27
CA ASN A 226 -31.52 3.28 10.91
C ASN A 226 -33.01 3.35 10.66
N ARG A 227 -33.36 3.51 9.38
CA ARG A 227 -34.69 3.18 8.87
C ARG A 227 -34.94 1.66 9.03
N PRO A 228 -36.16 1.22 9.40
CA PRO A 228 -36.50 -0.19 9.52
C PRO A 228 -36.38 -0.98 8.20
N GLU A 229 -36.64 -0.30 7.08
CA GLU A 229 -36.62 -0.88 5.72
C GLU A 229 -35.63 -0.15 4.80
N PRO A 230 -35.03 -0.83 3.80
CA PRO A 230 -34.15 -0.21 2.81
C PRO A 230 -34.85 0.88 1.97
N PRO A 231 -34.12 1.89 1.46
CA PRO A 231 -32.68 2.12 1.62
C PRO A 231 -32.34 2.54 3.06
N VAL A 232 -31.27 1.97 3.59
CA VAL A 232 -30.86 2.15 4.99
C VAL A 232 -30.12 3.47 5.12
N TYR A 233 -30.87 4.56 5.34
CA TYR A 233 -30.28 5.80 5.80
C TYR A 233 -30.00 5.73 7.31
N THR A 234 -28.79 6.13 7.71
CA THR A 234 -28.39 6.22 9.12
C THR A 234 -28.48 7.68 9.58
N LEU A 235 -29.39 7.96 10.51
CA LEU A 235 -29.42 9.19 11.29
C LEU A 235 -28.56 9.00 12.54
N ARG A 236 -27.51 9.80 12.72
CA ARG A 236 -26.60 9.68 13.86
C ARG A 236 -26.84 10.82 14.85
N CYS A 237 -27.17 10.49 16.08
CA CYS A 237 -27.33 11.48 17.15
C CYS A 237 -26.39 11.17 18.32
N ARG A 238 -26.02 12.21 19.07
CA ARG A 238 -25.24 12.09 20.30
C ARG A 238 -26.02 12.68 21.47
N PHE A 239 -25.84 12.09 22.64
CA PHE A 239 -26.35 12.61 23.89
C PHE A 239 -25.21 13.30 24.66
N PRO A 240 -25.49 14.35 25.45
CA PRO A 240 -24.52 14.91 26.38
C PRO A 240 -23.94 13.84 27.30
N ALA A 241 -22.69 14.01 27.74
CA ALA A 241 -21.99 12.98 28.52
C ALA A 241 -22.68 12.71 29.88
N GLU A 242 -23.27 13.74 30.47
CA GLU A 242 -24.11 13.69 31.68
C GLU A 242 -25.45 12.95 31.47
N GLN A 243 -25.77 12.57 30.23
CA GLN A 243 -26.96 11.84 29.82
C GLN A 243 -26.66 10.44 29.26
N VAL A 244 -25.45 9.90 29.53
CA VAL A 244 -25.03 8.56 29.09
C VAL A 244 -26.00 7.44 29.50
N GLN A 245 -26.75 7.62 30.60
CA GLN A 245 -27.78 6.69 31.05
C GLN A 245 -28.83 6.39 29.98
N TYR A 246 -29.19 7.37 29.14
CA TYR A 246 -30.14 7.19 28.03
C TYR A 246 -29.53 6.38 26.89
N VAL A 247 -28.21 6.38 26.74
CA VAL A 247 -27.49 5.60 25.73
C VAL A 247 -27.33 4.15 26.20
N THR A 248 -27.01 3.93 27.47
CA THR A 248 -26.73 2.59 28.02
C THR A 248 -27.96 1.69 28.11
N THR A 249 -29.17 2.24 28.05
CA THR A 249 -30.42 1.46 28.03
C THR A 249 -30.70 0.82 26.67
N TYR A 250 -30.02 1.28 25.62
CA TYR A 250 -30.32 0.89 24.26
C TYR A 250 -29.50 -0.29 23.77
N GLN A 251 -30.16 -1.21 23.05
CA GLN A 251 -29.55 -2.36 22.38
C GLN A 251 -29.73 -2.27 20.86
N ALA A 252 -28.72 -2.72 20.11
CA ALA A 252 -28.80 -2.80 18.65
C ALA A 252 -29.96 -3.73 18.23
N GLY A 253 -30.74 -3.31 17.24
CA GLY A 253 -31.91 -4.01 16.72
C GLY A 253 -33.24 -3.67 17.40
N GLN A 254 -33.24 -2.96 18.54
CA GLN A 254 -34.49 -2.51 19.16
C GLN A 254 -35.09 -1.32 18.40
N ILE A 255 -36.41 -1.12 18.55
CA ILE A 255 -37.07 0.12 18.13
C ILE A 255 -36.75 1.20 19.18
N LEU A 256 -36.37 2.38 18.72
CA LEU A 256 -36.07 3.53 19.55
C LEU A 256 -37.34 4.00 20.28
N ASP A 257 -37.31 3.98 21.61
CA ASP A 257 -38.33 4.65 22.43
C ASP A 257 -38.36 6.15 22.11
N PRO A 258 -39.54 6.80 22.06
CA PRO A 258 -39.61 8.21 21.69
C PRO A 258 -38.68 9.10 22.52
N VAL A 259 -37.72 9.75 21.86
CA VAL A 259 -36.78 10.68 22.51
C VAL A 259 -37.20 12.09 22.19
N GLU A 260 -37.52 12.86 23.23
CA GLU A 260 -37.87 14.28 23.11
C GLU A 260 -36.80 15.14 23.79
N GLY A 261 -36.37 16.20 23.12
CA GLY A 261 -35.31 17.06 23.64
C GLY A 261 -35.00 18.25 22.75
N GLN A 262 -34.01 19.03 23.15
CA GLN A 262 -33.54 20.20 22.41
C GLN A 262 -32.23 19.88 21.70
N VAL A 263 -32.11 20.31 20.44
CA VAL A 263 -30.87 20.18 19.68
C VAL A 263 -29.89 21.22 20.19
N VAL A 264 -28.73 20.81 20.70
CA VAL A 264 -27.74 21.75 21.27
C VAL A 264 -26.59 22.05 20.31
N GLU A 265 -26.30 21.12 19.41
CA GLU A 265 -25.24 21.24 18.41
C GLU A 265 -25.66 20.42 17.19
N THR A 266 -25.41 20.95 16.00
CA THR A 266 -25.64 20.27 14.71
C THR A 266 -24.31 19.99 14.02
N ARG A 267 -24.27 19.05 13.07
CA ARG A 267 -23.07 18.80 12.23
C ARG A 267 -22.52 20.09 11.64
N ALA A 268 -23.40 20.93 11.07
CA ALA A 268 -23.02 22.19 10.46
C ALA A 268 -22.40 23.14 11.50
N SER A 269 -23.04 23.32 12.65
CA SER A 269 -22.51 24.17 13.72
C SER A 269 -21.18 23.65 14.28
N ARG A 270 -21.02 22.31 14.39
CA ARG A 270 -19.79 21.67 14.86
C ARG A 270 -18.64 21.90 13.90
N LEU A 271 -18.84 21.58 12.62
CA LEU A 271 -17.81 21.77 11.60
C LEU A 271 -17.44 23.25 11.46
N LEU A 272 -18.43 24.15 11.51
CA LEU A 272 -18.20 25.58 11.50
C LEU A 272 -17.39 26.05 12.72
N HIS A 273 -17.70 25.54 13.91
CA HIS A 273 -16.93 25.83 15.12
C HIS A 273 -15.47 25.35 14.99
N GLU A 274 -15.25 24.11 14.57
CA GLU A 274 -13.92 23.54 14.41
C GLU A 274 -13.11 24.25 13.31
N ALA A 275 -13.75 24.63 12.20
CA ALA A 275 -13.12 25.40 11.14
C ALA A 275 -12.75 26.82 11.60
N ARG A 276 -13.62 27.52 12.36
CA ARG A 276 -13.30 28.84 12.95
C ARG A 276 -12.12 28.76 13.90
N GLN A 277 -12.06 27.72 14.73
CA GLN A 277 -10.93 27.49 15.63
C GLN A 277 -9.64 27.20 14.85
N ALA A 278 -9.73 26.50 13.71
CA ALA A 278 -8.57 26.13 12.92
C ALA A 278 -8.01 27.25 12.04
N LEU A 279 -8.88 28.11 11.50
CA LEU A 279 -8.50 29.15 10.53
C LEU A 279 -8.38 30.54 11.15
N GLY A 280 -8.96 30.76 12.33
CA GLY A 280 -9.07 32.08 12.94
C GLY A 280 -10.28 32.88 12.41
N LEU A 281 -10.45 34.10 12.94
CA LEU A 281 -11.59 34.97 12.65
C LEU A 281 -11.50 35.70 11.30
N GLU A 282 -10.33 35.66 10.65
CA GLU A 282 -10.10 36.38 9.39
C GLU A 282 -10.74 35.70 8.18
N VAL A 283 -11.14 34.42 8.30
CA VAL A 283 -11.79 33.68 7.22
C VAL A 283 -13.30 33.69 7.40
N HIS A 284 -14.00 34.35 6.49
CA HIS A 284 -15.47 34.44 6.45
C HIS A 284 -16.10 33.12 5.94
N LEU A 285 -16.40 32.21 6.88
CA LEU A 285 -16.91 30.87 6.59
C LEU A 285 -18.41 30.80 6.21
N ASP A 286 -19.09 31.93 6.20
CA ASP A 286 -20.46 32.11 5.71
C ASP A 286 -20.53 32.36 4.20
N GLN A 287 -19.39 32.60 3.56
CA GLN A 287 -19.32 32.87 2.12
C GLN A 287 -19.10 31.58 1.30
N PRO A 288 -19.63 31.50 0.07
CA PRO A 288 -19.40 30.36 -0.83
C PRO A 288 -17.95 30.26 -1.31
N THR A 289 -17.23 31.38 -1.32
CA THR A 289 -15.81 31.47 -1.69
C THR A 289 -15.02 32.03 -0.53
N LEU A 290 -13.93 31.37 -0.18
CA LEU A 290 -13.03 31.71 0.91
C LEU A 290 -11.81 32.42 0.34
N PHE A 291 -11.55 33.63 0.82
CA PHE A 291 -10.37 34.41 0.46
C PHE A 291 -9.30 34.31 1.54
N LEU A 292 -8.04 34.43 1.13
CA LEU A 292 -6.92 34.42 2.04
C LEU A 292 -6.53 35.84 2.43
N THR A 293 -6.30 36.09 3.71
CA THR A 293 -5.77 37.38 4.17
C THR A 293 -4.43 37.73 3.51
N SER A 294 -3.57 36.71 3.30
CA SER A 294 -2.27 36.88 2.66
C SER A 294 -2.34 37.01 1.14
N LEU A 295 -3.46 36.64 0.50
CA LEU A 295 -3.68 36.64 -0.95
C LEU A 295 -5.18 36.89 -1.24
N PRO A 296 -5.67 38.13 -1.05
CA PRO A 296 -7.12 38.43 -1.10
C PRO A 296 -7.74 38.22 -2.48
N GLU A 297 -6.92 38.19 -3.53
CA GLU A 297 -7.36 37.95 -4.92
C GLU A 297 -7.62 36.47 -5.22
N ILE A 298 -7.23 35.56 -4.33
CA ILE A 298 -7.32 34.11 -4.55
C ILE A 298 -8.42 33.52 -3.68
N GLY A 299 -9.49 33.05 -4.34
CA GLY A 299 -10.64 32.43 -3.70
C GLY A 299 -10.69 30.92 -3.91
N LEU A 300 -10.92 30.15 -2.83
CA LEU A 300 -11.23 28.71 -2.88
C LEU A 300 -12.69 28.46 -2.49
N PRO A 301 -13.35 27.43 -3.03
CA PRO A 301 -14.73 27.14 -2.65
C PRO A 301 -14.82 26.67 -1.20
N ASN A 302 -15.90 27.05 -0.51
CA ASN A 302 -16.13 26.69 0.89
C ASN A 302 -16.63 25.24 1.01
N PRO A 303 -15.82 24.30 1.54
CA PRO A 303 -16.20 22.90 1.59
C PRO A 303 -17.33 22.62 2.59
N LEU A 304 -17.60 23.51 3.55
CA LEU A 304 -18.71 23.35 4.49
C LEU A 304 -20.06 23.56 3.82
N LEU A 305 -20.17 24.60 2.98
CA LEU A 305 -21.38 24.88 2.20
C LEU A 305 -21.57 23.85 1.06
N ALA A 306 -20.48 23.23 0.61
CA ALA A 306 -20.48 22.15 -0.37
C ALA A 306 -20.91 20.79 0.18
N LEU A 307 -20.90 20.60 1.50
CA LEU A 307 -21.12 19.27 2.12
C LEU A 307 -22.43 18.58 1.69
N PRO A 308 -23.59 19.26 1.61
CA PRO A 308 -24.82 18.63 1.12
C PRO A 308 -24.68 18.13 -0.32
N HIS A 309 -24.04 18.92 -1.18
CA HIS A 309 -23.78 18.57 -2.57
C HIS A 309 -22.83 17.36 -2.68
N LEU A 310 -21.75 17.34 -1.89
CA LEU A 310 -20.83 16.19 -1.80
C LEU A 310 -21.51 14.89 -1.34
N LEU A 311 -22.56 14.95 -0.52
CA LEU A 311 -23.28 13.75 -0.07
C LEU A 311 -24.38 13.30 -1.05
N GLN A 312 -24.99 14.23 -1.80
CA GLN A 312 -26.17 13.95 -2.63
C GLN A 312 -25.88 13.83 -4.14
N HIS A 313 -24.66 14.13 -4.59
CA HIS A 313 -24.34 14.06 -6.02
C HIS A 313 -24.55 12.63 -6.57
N PRO A 314 -25.23 12.46 -7.71
CA PRO A 314 -25.41 11.14 -8.33
C PRO A 314 -24.07 10.61 -8.84
N GLY A 315 -23.89 9.29 -8.82
CA GLY A 315 -22.69 8.66 -9.37
C GLY A 315 -22.47 7.27 -8.81
N GLY A 316 -21.94 6.38 -9.64
CA GLY A 316 -21.60 5.04 -9.22
C GLY A 316 -20.30 4.98 -8.43
N ALA A 317 -20.08 3.84 -7.78
CA ALA A 317 -18.86 3.52 -7.06
C ALA A 317 -18.57 2.02 -7.18
N ASN A 318 -17.31 1.65 -7.08
CA ASN A 318 -16.92 0.25 -6.91
C ASN A 318 -16.97 -0.12 -5.43
N VAL A 319 -17.67 -1.19 -5.07
CA VAL A 319 -17.76 -1.67 -3.69
C VAL A 319 -17.02 -2.98 -3.49
N ALA A 320 -16.28 -3.09 -2.38
CA ALA A 320 -15.56 -4.29 -1.99
C ALA A 320 -15.54 -4.44 -0.48
N SER A 321 -15.05 -5.56 0.04
CA SER A 321 -14.70 -5.62 1.47
C SER A 321 -13.53 -4.66 1.72
N ILE A 322 -13.70 -3.78 2.71
CA ILE A 322 -12.72 -2.79 3.15
C ILE A 322 -12.39 -3.01 4.63
N HIS A 323 -11.26 -2.44 5.07
CA HIS A 323 -10.92 -2.39 6.49
C HIS A 323 -11.81 -1.40 7.25
N GLY A 324 -12.21 -0.29 6.62
CA GLY A 324 -13.15 0.69 7.15
C GLY A 324 -12.54 1.72 8.10
N ASP A 325 -11.53 1.33 8.89
CA ASP A 325 -10.69 2.24 9.69
C ASP A 325 -9.19 2.06 9.35
N PHE A 326 -8.84 2.24 8.08
CA PHE A 326 -7.50 1.97 7.56
C PHE A 326 -6.53 3.13 7.82
N ASN A 327 -6.24 3.40 9.08
CA ASN A 327 -5.37 4.50 9.50
C ASN A 327 -3.92 4.03 9.76
N LEU A 328 -2.99 4.99 9.95
CA LEU A 328 -1.57 4.69 10.10
C LEU A 328 -1.20 3.96 11.40
N GLU A 329 -2.08 3.92 12.41
CA GLU A 329 -1.88 3.17 13.66
C GLU A 329 -2.29 1.71 13.56
N ASN A 330 -3.30 1.42 12.73
CA ASN A 330 -3.85 0.08 12.55
C ASN A 330 -2.99 -0.80 11.61
N ILE A 331 -1.93 -0.21 11.04
CA ILE A 331 -0.94 -0.89 10.22
C ILE A 331 0.34 -1.02 11.03
N LEU A 332 0.67 -2.26 11.40
CA LEU A 332 1.87 -2.60 12.14
C LEU A 332 2.98 -3.04 11.18
N VAL A 333 4.20 -2.57 11.42
CA VAL A 333 5.38 -2.80 10.57
C VAL A 333 6.52 -3.32 11.43
N GLU A 334 7.10 -4.46 11.05
CA GLU A 334 8.36 -4.94 11.62
C GLU A 334 9.51 -4.09 11.09
N THR A 335 10.30 -3.47 11.98
CA THR A 335 11.29 -2.44 11.62
C THR A 335 12.40 -2.95 10.72
N GLU A 336 12.87 -4.19 10.93
CA GLU A 336 14.00 -4.77 10.19
C GLU A 336 13.61 -5.23 8.77
N THR A 337 12.43 -5.84 8.62
CA THR A 337 12.03 -6.51 7.36
C THR A 337 10.99 -5.75 6.56
N GLY A 338 10.31 -4.79 7.19
CA GLY A 338 9.14 -4.09 6.67
C GLY A 338 7.94 -5.00 6.39
N MET A 339 7.87 -6.17 7.06
CA MET A 339 6.67 -7.00 7.08
C MET A 339 5.52 -6.25 7.74
N VAL A 340 4.32 -6.44 7.19
CA VAL A 340 3.12 -5.70 7.60
C VAL A 340 2.13 -6.65 8.27
N SER A 341 1.49 -6.20 9.35
CA SER A 341 0.33 -6.84 9.98
C SER A 341 -0.78 -5.81 10.17
N LEU A 342 -2.04 -6.23 10.07
CA LEU A 342 -3.21 -5.37 10.21
C LEU A 342 -4.00 -5.72 11.47
N ILE A 343 -4.50 -4.70 12.15
CA ILE A 343 -5.28 -4.81 13.39
C ILE A 343 -6.50 -3.88 13.35
N ASP A 344 -7.45 -4.08 14.25
CA ASP A 344 -8.65 -3.26 14.38
C ASP A 344 -9.63 -3.32 13.20
N PHE A 345 -10.25 -4.48 12.99
CA PHE A 345 -11.25 -4.70 11.94
C PHE A 345 -12.67 -4.34 12.40
N ALA A 346 -12.83 -3.49 13.43
CA ALA A 346 -14.13 -3.18 14.01
C ALA A 346 -15.10 -2.47 13.05
N GLU A 347 -14.55 -1.78 12.06
CA GLU A 347 -15.29 -1.07 11.01
C GLU A 347 -15.22 -1.79 9.65
N ALA A 348 -14.72 -3.04 9.60
CA ALA A 348 -14.63 -3.79 8.35
C ALA A 348 -16.02 -4.15 7.83
N GLN A 349 -16.30 -3.77 6.58
CA GLN A 349 -17.59 -3.95 5.93
C GLN A 349 -17.45 -3.99 4.40
N THR A 350 -18.55 -4.23 3.69
CA THR A 350 -18.59 -4.04 2.24
C THR A 350 -19.06 -2.62 1.95
N ASP A 351 -18.22 -1.81 1.33
CA ASP A 351 -18.49 -0.39 1.06
C ASP A 351 -17.65 0.08 -0.13
N HIS A 352 -17.71 1.38 -0.44
CA HIS A 352 -16.89 1.99 -1.48
C HIS A 352 -15.40 1.74 -1.24
N ILE A 353 -14.78 1.13 -2.26
CA ILE A 353 -13.43 0.57 -2.21
C ILE A 353 -12.33 1.58 -1.88
N LEU A 354 -12.53 2.86 -2.22
CA LEU A 354 -11.53 3.90 -1.99
C LEU A 354 -11.53 4.44 -0.55
N HIS A 355 -12.48 4.04 0.31
CA HIS A 355 -12.53 4.46 1.72
C HIS A 355 -11.21 4.30 2.45
N ASP A 356 -10.59 3.13 2.31
CA ASP A 356 -9.33 2.80 2.96
C ASP A 356 -8.19 3.73 2.48
N LEU A 357 -8.16 4.07 1.19
CA LEU A 357 -7.16 4.98 0.61
C LEU A 357 -7.39 6.43 1.07
N PHE A 358 -8.63 6.89 1.16
CA PHE A 358 -8.96 8.23 1.67
C PHE A 358 -8.62 8.38 3.15
N CYS A 359 -8.82 7.31 3.94
CA CYS A 359 -8.43 7.26 5.35
C CYS A 359 -6.91 7.46 5.48
N LEU A 360 -6.11 6.72 4.71
CA LEU A 360 -4.64 6.87 4.71
C LEU A 360 -4.17 8.25 4.22
N GLU A 361 -4.73 8.77 3.13
CA GLU A 361 -4.35 10.10 2.63
C GLU A 361 -4.66 11.19 3.66
N THR A 362 -5.83 11.10 4.32
CA THR A 362 -6.22 12.01 5.40
C THR A 362 -5.24 11.94 6.58
N GLU A 363 -4.78 10.75 6.95
CA GLU A 363 -3.80 10.56 8.02
C GLU A 363 -2.42 11.13 7.66
N VAL A 364 -1.97 10.96 6.42
CA VAL A 364 -0.71 11.58 5.96
C VAL A 364 -0.81 13.11 6.02
N VAL A 365 -1.92 13.68 5.54
CA VAL A 365 -2.16 15.13 5.53
C VAL A 365 -2.27 15.70 6.94
N THR A 366 -2.87 14.97 7.89
CA THR A 366 -3.17 15.50 9.23
C THR A 366 -2.17 15.09 10.31
N LYS A 367 -1.34 14.05 10.11
CA LYS A 367 -0.40 13.55 11.14
C LYS A 367 1.07 13.56 10.72
N LEU A 368 1.38 13.56 9.43
CA LEU A 368 2.77 13.58 8.94
C LEU A 368 3.16 14.95 8.38
N LEU A 369 2.35 15.51 7.49
CA LEU A 369 2.62 16.79 6.85
C LEU A 369 2.76 17.99 7.81
N PRO A 370 1.95 18.13 8.89
CA PRO A 370 2.08 19.27 9.81
C PRO A 370 3.47 19.40 10.44
N ALA A 371 4.09 18.26 10.78
CA ALA A 371 5.42 18.26 11.42
C ALA A 371 6.49 18.86 10.48
N VAL A 372 6.40 18.57 9.18
CA VAL A 372 7.31 19.11 8.17
C VAL A 372 7.04 20.61 7.96
N ILE A 373 5.77 21.01 7.85
CA ILE A 373 5.38 22.41 7.65
C ILE A 373 5.84 23.29 8.82
N VAL A 374 5.65 22.86 10.07
CA VAL A 374 6.11 23.61 11.26
C VAL A 374 7.62 23.72 11.28
N ARG A 375 8.34 22.60 11.08
CA ARG A 375 9.80 22.55 11.16
C ARG A 375 10.49 23.46 10.14
N HIS A 376 9.91 23.55 8.93
CA HIS A 376 10.48 24.34 7.83
C HIS A 376 9.78 25.69 7.64
N HIS A 377 8.88 26.09 8.57
CA HIS A 377 8.14 27.35 8.54
C HIS A 377 7.40 27.61 7.21
N LEU A 378 6.84 26.55 6.62
CA LEU A 378 6.17 26.65 5.32
C LEU A 378 4.74 27.21 5.46
N PRO A 379 4.25 27.99 4.49
CA PRO A 379 2.87 28.46 4.50
C PRO A 379 1.91 27.27 4.25
N PRO A 380 0.96 26.96 5.16
CA PRO A 380 0.19 25.72 5.14
C PRO A 380 -0.60 25.45 3.85
N LEU A 381 -1.46 26.39 3.46
CA LEU A 381 -2.31 26.24 2.28
C LEU A 381 -1.51 26.28 0.97
N PRO A 382 -0.60 27.24 0.72
CA PRO A 382 0.22 27.22 -0.49
C PRO A 382 1.02 25.92 -0.65
N THR A 383 1.56 25.38 0.45
CA THR A 383 2.28 24.10 0.43
C THR A 383 1.35 22.95 0.05
N LEU A 384 0.15 22.89 0.64
CA LEU A 384 -0.84 21.86 0.34
C LEU A 384 -1.36 21.96 -1.10
N ALA A 385 -1.67 23.17 -1.57
CA ALA A 385 -2.12 23.44 -2.92
C ALA A 385 -1.08 23.02 -3.96
N TYR A 386 0.19 23.35 -3.72
CA TYR A 386 1.30 22.92 -4.56
C TYR A 386 1.41 21.39 -4.59
N LEU A 387 1.40 20.72 -3.43
CA LEU A 387 1.44 19.26 -3.36
C LEU A 387 0.27 18.61 -4.09
N TYR A 388 -0.96 19.05 -3.86
CA TYR A 388 -2.15 18.46 -4.47
C TYR A 388 -2.19 18.63 -5.99
N TRP A 389 -1.77 19.78 -6.50
CA TRP A 389 -1.63 20.02 -7.93
C TRP A 389 -0.62 19.09 -8.58
N GLN A 390 0.58 19.02 -8.00
CA GLN A 390 1.65 18.14 -8.46
C GLN A 390 1.21 16.67 -8.40
N LEU A 391 0.54 16.25 -7.32
CA LEU A 391 0.02 14.90 -7.14
C LEU A 391 -1.05 14.56 -8.16
N HIS A 392 -1.92 15.50 -8.54
CA HIS A 392 -2.91 15.26 -9.58
C HIS A 392 -2.24 14.89 -10.91
N GLY A 393 -1.28 15.73 -11.35
CA GLY A 393 -0.50 15.47 -12.56
C GLY A 393 0.25 14.14 -12.48
N ALA A 394 1.00 13.90 -11.41
CA ALA A 394 1.83 12.70 -11.28
C ALA A 394 1.02 11.40 -11.12
N ALA A 395 -0.16 11.45 -10.49
CA ALA A 395 -0.97 10.26 -10.23
C ALA A 395 -1.89 9.92 -11.40
N PHE A 396 -2.66 10.91 -11.87
CA PHE A 396 -3.76 10.69 -12.82
C PHE A 396 -3.38 11.07 -14.26
N GLN A 397 -2.31 11.85 -14.47
CA GLN A 397 -1.84 12.30 -15.79
C GLN A 397 -0.30 12.18 -15.92
N PRO A 398 0.27 10.96 -15.74
CA PRO A 398 1.70 10.72 -15.43
C PRO A 398 2.72 11.15 -16.49
N ALA A 399 2.28 11.73 -17.61
CA ALA A 399 3.14 12.24 -18.67
C ALA A 399 3.84 13.58 -18.38
N SER A 400 3.60 14.21 -17.22
CA SER A 400 3.70 15.66 -17.16
C SER A 400 4.62 16.27 -16.09
N ILE A 401 4.95 15.65 -14.96
CA ILE A 401 5.72 16.40 -13.93
C ILE A 401 6.77 15.57 -13.19
N LYS A 402 8.03 16.04 -13.23
CA LYS A 402 9.00 15.77 -12.16
C LYS A 402 8.67 16.71 -11.00
N PRO A 403 8.22 16.20 -9.85
CA PRO A 403 7.88 17.06 -8.73
C PRO A 403 9.12 17.82 -8.27
N VAL A 404 9.04 19.15 -8.27
CA VAL A 404 10.10 20.00 -7.72
C VAL A 404 9.77 20.22 -6.24
N LEU A 405 9.96 19.18 -5.43
CA LEU A 405 9.85 19.33 -3.98
C LEU A 405 11.07 20.08 -3.49
N THR A 406 10.84 21.26 -2.93
CA THR A 406 11.88 22.17 -2.44
C THR A 406 12.55 21.67 -1.15
N HIS A 407 11.88 20.79 -0.41
CA HIS A 407 12.37 20.20 0.85
C HIS A 407 12.44 18.68 0.77
N ALA A 408 13.61 18.10 1.09
CA ALA A 408 13.82 16.66 1.13
C ALA A 408 12.84 15.94 2.09
N GLU A 409 12.44 16.57 3.18
CA GLU A 409 11.48 15.98 4.13
C GLU A 409 10.04 15.90 3.60
N LEU A 410 9.67 16.72 2.62
CA LEU A 410 8.39 16.58 1.92
C LEU A 410 8.36 15.34 1.03
N GLN A 411 9.52 14.79 0.64
CA GLN A 411 9.60 13.63 -0.24
C GLN A 411 8.92 12.40 0.36
N LYS A 412 8.97 12.20 1.68
CA LYS A 412 8.29 11.06 2.33
C LYS A 412 6.77 11.18 2.23
N SER A 413 6.23 12.33 2.62
CA SER A 413 4.78 12.59 2.53
C SER A 413 4.32 12.52 1.08
N TRP A 414 5.08 13.11 0.16
CA TRP A 414 4.83 12.98 -1.27
C TRP A 414 4.82 11.54 -1.74
N ALA A 415 5.85 10.75 -1.39
CA ALA A 415 6.01 9.37 -1.82
C ALA A 415 4.84 8.50 -1.32
N MET A 416 4.36 8.72 -0.09
CA MET A 416 3.15 8.07 0.39
C MET A 416 1.91 8.50 -0.42
N LEU A 417 1.68 9.80 -0.57
CA LEU A 417 0.50 10.33 -1.25
C LEU A 417 0.44 9.91 -2.73
N ILE A 418 1.56 9.92 -3.44
CA ILE A 418 1.61 9.51 -4.85
C ILE A 418 1.38 8.00 -4.99
N THR A 419 1.91 7.19 -4.08
CA THR A 419 1.67 5.74 -4.06
C THR A 419 0.19 5.43 -3.80
N LEU A 420 -0.46 6.12 -2.85
CA LEU A 420 -1.90 5.99 -2.58
C LEU A 420 -2.75 6.36 -3.80
N ARG A 421 -2.52 7.54 -4.39
CA ARG A 421 -3.29 8.01 -5.55
C ARG A 421 -3.08 7.13 -6.79
N ARG A 422 -1.87 6.61 -7.00
CA ARG A 422 -1.60 5.63 -8.08
C ARG A 422 -2.35 4.32 -7.86
N ALA A 423 -2.41 3.84 -6.61
CA ALA A 423 -3.14 2.63 -6.28
C ALA A 423 -4.66 2.79 -6.39
N ALA A 424 -5.20 4.00 -6.26
CA ALA A 424 -6.63 4.26 -6.45
C ALA A 424 -7.10 4.11 -7.91
N ARG A 425 -6.22 4.39 -8.89
CA ARG A 425 -6.58 4.43 -10.33
C ARG A 425 -7.35 3.20 -10.85
N PRO A 426 -6.90 1.95 -10.62
CA PRO A 426 -7.63 0.78 -11.11
C PRO A 426 -8.98 0.56 -10.42
N TYR A 427 -9.25 1.26 -9.31
CA TYR A 427 -10.46 1.10 -8.52
C TYR A 427 -11.49 2.22 -8.70
N LEU A 428 -11.15 3.28 -9.46
CA LEU A 428 -12.12 4.29 -9.87
C LEU A 428 -13.26 3.63 -10.64
N PHE A 429 -14.49 4.04 -10.35
CA PHE A 429 -15.70 3.58 -11.01
C PHE A 429 -15.67 3.87 -12.50
N GLU A 430 -15.30 5.09 -12.88
CA GLU A 430 -15.06 5.47 -14.27
C GLU A 430 -13.57 5.73 -14.49
N ALA A 431 -12.95 4.88 -15.31
CA ALA A 431 -11.52 4.95 -15.61
C ALA A 431 -11.17 6.34 -16.17
N GLY A 432 -10.24 7.03 -15.51
CA GLY A 432 -9.77 8.37 -15.90
C GLY A 432 -10.59 9.53 -15.34
N GLN A 433 -11.77 9.29 -14.75
CA GLN A 433 -12.53 10.33 -14.07
C GLN A 433 -12.09 10.47 -12.61
N THR A 434 -11.56 11.64 -12.23
CA THR A 434 -11.03 11.88 -10.88
C THR A 434 -12.05 12.50 -9.91
N ALA A 435 -13.26 12.81 -10.38
CA ALA A 435 -14.30 13.43 -9.56
C ALA A 435 -14.70 12.54 -8.36
N GLU A 436 -14.85 11.22 -8.57
CA GLU A 436 -15.10 10.24 -7.50
C GLU A 436 -14.03 10.32 -6.40
N TYR A 437 -12.76 10.36 -6.79
CA TYR A 437 -11.62 10.44 -5.87
C TYR A 437 -11.70 11.69 -5.00
N TYR A 438 -11.87 12.85 -5.64
CA TYR A 438 -11.85 14.13 -4.95
C TYR A 438 -13.09 14.37 -4.08
N ARG A 439 -14.24 13.85 -4.49
CA ARG A 439 -15.45 13.83 -3.68
C ARG A 439 -15.23 13.06 -2.37
N GLY A 440 -14.73 11.83 -2.46
CA GLY A 440 -14.47 10.99 -1.30
C GLY A 440 -13.40 11.56 -0.38
N LEU A 441 -12.31 12.08 -0.95
CA LEU A 441 -11.24 12.74 -0.20
C LEU A 441 -11.73 13.98 0.55
N ALA A 442 -12.55 14.84 -0.07
CA ALA A 442 -13.11 16.01 0.59
C ALA A 442 -13.97 15.64 1.81
N LEU A 443 -14.76 14.57 1.72
CA LEU A 443 -15.59 14.07 2.82
C LEU A 443 -14.76 13.54 3.99
N HIS A 444 -13.68 12.79 3.72
CA HIS A 444 -12.77 12.30 4.77
C HIS A 444 -12.02 13.43 5.47
N LEU A 445 -11.52 14.41 4.70
CA LEU A 445 -10.82 15.56 5.25
C LEU A 445 -11.76 16.45 6.10
N LEU A 446 -13.00 16.68 5.67
CA LEU A 446 -14.01 17.33 6.52
C LEU A 446 -14.33 16.51 7.78
N GLY A 447 -14.39 15.18 7.64
CA GLY A 447 -14.58 14.26 8.76
C GLY A 447 -13.50 14.38 9.83
N ALA A 448 -12.24 14.63 9.44
CA ALA A 448 -11.11 14.76 10.36
C ALA A 448 -11.27 15.90 11.38
N LEU A 449 -12.03 16.96 11.06
CA LEU A 449 -12.28 18.09 11.97
C LEU A 449 -12.99 17.66 13.26
N LYS A 450 -13.72 16.52 13.24
CA LYS A 450 -14.48 16.02 14.40
C LYS A 450 -13.59 15.54 15.55
N PHE A 451 -12.32 15.23 15.28
CA PHE A 451 -11.41 14.69 16.29
C PHE A 451 -10.88 15.80 17.19
N LYS A 452 -11.32 15.79 18.46
CA LYS A 452 -10.94 16.80 19.47
C LYS A 452 -9.43 16.92 19.64
N ASN A 453 -8.73 15.79 19.69
CA ASN A 453 -7.29 15.72 19.98
C ASN A 453 -6.40 15.74 18.74
N LEU A 454 -6.95 16.06 17.55
CA LEU A 454 -6.15 16.10 16.33
C LEU A 454 -5.08 17.19 16.36
N ASN A 455 -5.38 18.32 17.02
CA ASN A 455 -4.39 19.35 17.30
C ASN A 455 -3.61 18.95 18.57
N TYR A 456 -2.45 18.32 18.40
CA TYR A 456 -1.61 17.82 19.50
C TYR A 456 -1.07 18.93 20.43
N ALA A 457 -1.13 20.20 20.00
CA ALA A 457 -0.91 21.38 20.81
C ALA A 457 -1.99 22.43 20.43
N PRO A 458 -2.73 23.01 21.39
CA PRO A 458 -3.75 24.03 21.11
C PRO A 458 -3.20 25.26 20.36
N GLU A 459 -1.90 25.53 20.51
CA GLU A 459 -1.24 26.71 19.96
C GLU A 459 -0.82 26.58 18.48
N SER A 460 -1.07 25.42 17.86
CA SER A 460 -0.90 25.24 16.42
C SER A 460 -2.03 24.35 15.87
N PRO A 461 -3.16 24.93 15.43
CA PRO A 461 -4.29 24.16 14.90
C PRO A 461 -4.04 23.61 13.49
N LEU A 462 -2.77 23.47 13.11
CA LEU A 462 -2.31 23.16 11.78
C LEU A 462 -2.90 21.86 11.20
N PRO A 463 -3.02 20.74 11.94
CA PRO A 463 -3.68 19.53 11.43
C PRO A 463 -5.10 19.77 10.91
N LYS A 464 -5.96 20.44 11.70
CA LYS A 464 -7.32 20.78 11.28
C LYS A 464 -7.35 21.82 10.16
N GLN A 465 -6.41 22.77 10.18
CA GLN A 465 -6.25 23.75 9.10
C GLN A 465 -5.90 23.06 7.76
N LEU A 466 -4.96 22.11 7.77
CA LEU A 466 -4.61 21.33 6.56
C LEU A 466 -5.76 20.43 6.11
N ALA A 467 -6.49 19.81 7.04
CA ALA A 467 -7.69 19.04 6.70
C ALA A 467 -8.74 19.92 6.00
N PHE A 468 -9.04 21.09 6.56
CA PHE A 468 -10.00 22.02 5.99
C PHE A 468 -9.58 22.50 4.60
N TRP A 469 -8.34 22.99 4.45
CA TRP A 469 -7.84 23.47 3.17
C TRP A 469 -7.69 22.36 2.14
N GLY A 470 -7.35 21.14 2.58
CA GLY A 470 -7.32 19.96 1.73
C GLY A 470 -8.71 19.62 1.20
N ALA A 471 -9.74 19.71 2.05
CA ALA A 471 -11.13 19.53 1.61
C ALA A 471 -11.57 20.61 0.61
N ALA A 472 -11.19 21.87 0.83
CA ALA A 472 -11.46 22.96 -0.12
C ALA A 472 -10.78 22.73 -1.48
N MET A 473 -9.51 22.31 -1.48
CA MET A 473 -8.76 21.98 -2.70
C MET A 473 -9.32 20.74 -3.41
N ALA A 474 -9.67 19.69 -2.67
CA ALA A 474 -10.31 18.51 -3.23
C ALA A 474 -11.67 18.88 -3.85
N TYR A 475 -12.46 19.72 -3.18
CA TYR A 475 -13.72 20.19 -3.74
C TYR A 475 -13.53 21.07 -4.98
N GLU A 476 -12.50 21.93 -5.02
CA GLU A 476 -12.15 22.68 -6.24
C GLU A 476 -11.84 21.74 -7.40
N PHE A 477 -11.04 20.67 -7.19
CA PHE A 477 -10.73 19.69 -8.23
C PHE A 477 -11.91 18.78 -8.60
N PHE A 478 -12.85 18.58 -7.67
CA PHE A 478 -14.11 17.92 -7.97
C PHE A 478 -14.97 18.76 -8.91
N CYS A 479 -15.12 20.06 -8.64
CA CYS A 479 -15.91 20.97 -9.47
C CYS A 479 -15.21 21.33 -10.79
N ARG A 480 -13.88 21.47 -10.76
CA ARG A 480 -13.03 21.87 -11.87
C ARG A 480 -11.81 20.95 -11.93
N PRO A 481 -11.97 19.74 -12.49
CA PRO A 481 -10.84 18.82 -12.66
C PRO A 481 -9.71 19.50 -13.41
N PRO A 482 -8.45 19.41 -12.93
CA PRO A 482 -7.33 19.99 -13.64
C PRO A 482 -7.20 19.38 -15.05
N VAL A 483 -7.20 20.24 -16.06
CA VAL A 483 -7.18 19.82 -17.48
C VAL A 483 -5.75 19.60 -17.97
N ASP A 484 -4.85 20.56 -17.68
CA ASP A 484 -3.41 20.46 -17.96
C ASP A 484 -2.62 20.64 -16.65
N PRO A 485 -1.94 19.60 -16.15
CA PRO A 485 -1.22 19.65 -14.89
C PRO A 485 0.06 20.51 -14.99
N ASN A 486 0.52 20.83 -16.21
CA ASN A 486 1.70 21.69 -16.42
C ASN A 486 1.37 23.18 -16.28
N ILE A 487 0.11 23.57 -16.51
CA ILE A 487 -0.32 24.96 -16.52
C ILE A 487 -1.31 25.16 -15.37
N PRO A 488 -0.82 25.55 -14.17
CA PRO A 488 -1.74 25.87 -13.10
C PRO A 488 -2.60 27.08 -13.47
N PRO A 489 -3.90 27.07 -13.12
CA PRO A 489 -4.73 28.25 -13.16
C PRO A 489 -4.05 29.42 -12.45
N ASN A 490 -4.26 30.64 -12.95
CA ASN A 490 -3.63 31.86 -12.41
C ASN A 490 -3.78 31.99 -10.88
N TYR A 491 -4.93 31.58 -10.35
CA TYR A 491 -5.21 31.64 -8.91
C TYR A 491 -4.39 30.63 -8.08
N LEU A 492 -3.97 29.49 -8.65
CA LEU A 492 -3.05 28.55 -7.98
C LEU A 492 -1.58 28.93 -8.21
N ALA A 493 -1.24 29.46 -9.39
CA ALA A 493 0.11 29.88 -9.72
C ALA A 493 0.67 30.89 -8.69
N ALA A 494 -0.14 31.86 -8.28
CA ALA A 494 0.23 32.84 -7.25
C ALA A 494 0.47 32.22 -5.86
N MET A 495 -0.20 31.12 -5.51
CA MET A 495 0.13 30.37 -4.29
C MET A 495 1.47 29.65 -4.42
N PHE A 496 1.77 29.08 -5.60
CA PHE A 496 2.98 28.28 -5.80
C PHE A 496 4.26 29.11 -5.68
N ASP A 497 4.21 30.38 -6.06
CA ASP A 497 5.33 31.30 -5.92
C ASP A 497 5.74 31.53 -4.46
N GLN A 498 4.84 31.33 -3.49
CA GLN A 498 5.17 31.43 -2.05
C GLN A 498 5.98 30.24 -1.53
N VAL A 499 6.08 29.14 -2.29
CA VAL A 499 6.71 27.88 -1.87
C VAL A 499 7.97 27.57 -2.70
N ARG A 500 8.22 28.31 -3.79
CA ARG A 500 9.41 28.16 -4.66
C ARG A 500 10.66 28.78 -4.01
N PRO A 501 11.88 28.24 -4.21
CA PRO A 501 13.10 28.79 -3.63
C PRO A 501 13.48 30.14 -4.28
N PRO A 502 14.13 31.06 -3.54
CA PRO A 502 14.53 32.37 -4.07
C PRO A 502 15.48 32.29 -5.28
N ALA A 503 16.25 31.21 -5.42
CA ALA A 503 17.16 30.99 -6.56
C ALA A 503 16.45 30.74 -7.90
N MET A 504 15.12 30.56 -7.91
CA MET A 504 14.32 30.48 -9.14
C MET A 504 13.50 31.75 -9.41
N ALA A 505 13.45 32.70 -8.46
CA ALA A 505 12.66 33.92 -8.57
C ALA A 505 13.44 35.13 -9.12
N ALA A 506 14.78 35.06 -9.16
CA ALA A 506 15.61 36.13 -9.69
C ALA A 506 16.79 35.57 -10.49
N GLY A 507 16.78 35.81 -11.81
CA GLY A 507 18.00 35.79 -12.61
C GLY A 507 18.05 34.73 -13.70
N GLN A 508 17.94 35.24 -14.93
CA GLN A 508 18.33 34.65 -16.20
C GLN A 508 17.30 33.72 -16.86
N ALA A 509 16.66 34.28 -17.88
CA ALA A 509 16.51 33.62 -19.17
C ALA A 509 17.90 33.16 -19.67
N GLY A 510 18.49 32.18 -18.98
CA GLY A 510 19.60 31.39 -19.46
C GLY A 510 19.02 30.37 -20.41
N SER A 511 19.54 30.33 -21.62
CA SER A 511 19.12 29.42 -22.68
C SER A 511 18.76 28.06 -22.11
N VAL A 512 17.50 27.65 -22.36
CA VAL A 512 17.15 26.24 -22.45
C VAL A 512 18.24 25.62 -23.31
N THR A 513 19.17 24.94 -22.66
CA THR A 513 20.00 23.99 -23.40
C THR A 513 19.04 22.86 -23.63
N THR A 514 18.25 23.00 -24.70
CA THR A 514 17.68 21.88 -25.41
C THR A 514 18.85 20.93 -25.58
N THR A 515 18.89 19.87 -24.76
CA THR A 515 19.71 18.72 -25.12
C THR A 515 19.24 18.35 -26.51
N GLN A 516 20.07 18.62 -27.51
CA GLN A 516 19.80 18.25 -28.88
C GLN A 516 19.39 16.78 -28.90
N PRO A 517 18.44 16.38 -29.75
CA PRO A 517 18.12 14.97 -29.93
C PRO A 517 19.41 14.21 -30.23
N LEU A 518 19.67 13.16 -29.45
CA LEU A 518 20.82 12.26 -29.60
C LEU A 518 20.91 11.87 -31.09
N THR A 519 22.03 12.20 -31.74
CA THR A 519 22.19 11.84 -33.15
C THR A 519 22.39 10.34 -33.27
N GLN A 520 21.93 9.74 -34.38
CA GLN A 520 22.13 8.31 -34.64
C GLN A 520 23.61 7.91 -34.53
N ALA A 521 24.51 8.75 -35.04
CA ALA A 521 25.96 8.51 -34.99
C ALA A 521 26.51 8.45 -33.56
N GLU A 522 26.05 9.31 -32.65
CA GLU A 522 26.44 9.28 -31.23
C GLU A 522 25.91 8.03 -30.53
N ALA A 523 24.68 7.61 -30.86
CA ALA A 523 24.08 6.40 -30.31
C ALA A 523 24.82 5.12 -30.78
N GLU A 524 25.20 5.07 -32.06
CA GLU A 524 26.01 4.00 -32.63
C GLU A 524 27.43 3.98 -32.04
N GLN A 525 28.05 5.14 -31.87
CA GLN A 525 29.36 5.27 -31.22
C GLN A 525 29.31 4.77 -29.76
N LYS A 526 28.21 5.06 -29.05
CA LYS A 526 28.01 4.58 -27.68
C LYS A 526 27.87 3.06 -27.62
N LEU A 527 27.12 2.46 -28.54
CA LEU A 527 27.05 0.99 -28.66
C LEU A 527 28.41 0.39 -29.06
N ALA A 528 29.14 1.03 -29.96
CA ALA A 528 30.48 0.59 -30.37
C ALA A 528 31.49 0.61 -29.20
N ALA A 529 31.31 1.51 -28.22
CA ALA A 529 32.10 1.58 -27.00
C ALA A 529 31.74 0.50 -25.95
N LEU A 530 30.73 -0.34 -26.19
CA LEU A 530 30.34 -1.42 -25.28
C LEU A 530 31.55 -2.36 -25.03
N PRO A 531 32.03 -2.51 -23.78
CA PRO A 531 33.23 -3.27 -23.46
C PRO A 531 32.97 -4.77 -23.52
N LEU A 532 33.87 -5.52 -24.16
CA LEU A 532 33.75 -6.98 -24.34
C LEU A 532 34.64 -7.79 -23.39
N ASP A 533 35.74 -7.19 -22.93
CA ASP A 533 36.78 -7.90 -22.16
C ASP A 533 36.58 -7.77 -20.65
N PHE A 534 35.85 -6.74 -20.21
CA PHE A 534 35.51 -6.50 -18.81
C PHE A 534 34.04 -6.18 -18.63
N ILE A 535 33.59 -6.28 -17.38
CA ILE A 535 32.22 -5.99 -16.98
C ILE A 535 32.16 -4.54 -16.50
N PRO A 536 31.34 -3.67 -17.11
CA PRO A 536 31.25 -2.28 -16.74
C PRO A 536 30.64 -2.13 -15.34
N SER A 537 30.98 -1.01 -14.71
CA SER A 537 30.34 -0.58 -13.46
C SER A 537 28.87 -0.23 -13.71
N LEU A 538 28.09 -0.30 -12.63
CA LEU A 538 26.68 0.07 -12.67
C LEU A 538 26.54 1.56 -13.01
N GLN A 539 25.62 1.88 -13.90
CA GLN A 539 25.26 3.24 -14.28
C GLN A 539 23.75 3.33 -14.49
N PRO A 540 23.14 4.52 -14.33
CA PRO A 540 21.73 4.71 -14.64
C PRO A 540 21.41 4.32 -16.08
N LEU A 541 20.23 3.73 -16.29
CA LEU A 541 19.76 3.42 -17.64
C LEU A 541 19.51 4.72 -18.44
N PRO A 542 19.63 4.67 -19.78
CA PRO A 542 19.28 5.79 -20.64
C PRO A 542 17.85 6.26 -20.37
N ARG A 543 17.63 7.58 -20.51
CA ARG A 543 16.28 8.16 -20.48
C ARG A 543 15.40 7.40 -21.48
N HIS A 544 14.10 7.29 -21.21
CA HIS A 544 13.15 6.55 -22.06
C HIS A 544 13.25 5.02 -22.00
N SER A 545 13.88 4.46 -20.95
CA SER A 545 13.93 3.01 -20.70
C SER A 545 12.78 2.53 -19.80
N ARG A 546 12.18 1.37 -20.12
CA ARG A 546 11.22 0.62 -19.30
C ARG A 546 11.89 -0.63 -18.72
N MET A 547 12.32 -0.57 -17.46
CA MET A 547 12.92 -1.70 -16.73
C MET A 547 12.22 -1.87 -15.36
N PRO A 548 11.26 -2.80 -15.22
CA PRO A 548 10.47 -2.96 -13.99
C PRO A 548 11.20 -3.73 -12.89
N LEU A 549 12.28 -4.45 -13.23
CA LEU A 549 13.01 -5.27 -12.27
C LEU A 549 14.15 -4.47 -11.60
N GLY A 550 14.09 -4.37 -10.27
CA GLY A 550 15.18 -3.87 -9.45
C GLY A 550 16.42 -4.78 -9.53
N ARG A 551 17.60 -4.21 -9.27
CA ARG A 551 18.84 -4.98 -9.23
C ARG A 551 18.81 -5.97 -8.08
N ASN A 552 19.30 -7.19 -8.31
CA ASN A 552 19.55 -8.18 -7.26
C ASN A 552 20.92 -7.92 -6.60
N PRO A 553 21.00 -7.47 -5.34
CA PRO A 553 22.26 -7.20 -4.67
C PRO A 553 23.07 -8.48 -4.36
N LEU A 554 22.41 -9.64 -4.35
CA LEU A 554 23.01 -10.96 -4.09
C LEU A 554 23.45 -11.69 -5.36
N PHE A 555 23.39 -11.03 -6.53
CA PHE A 555 23.86 -11.64 -7.78
C PHE A 555 25.37 -11.88 -7.73
N VAL A 556 25.79 -13.13 -7.93
CA VAL A 556 27.21 -13.54 -7.95
C VAL A 556 27.53 -14.32 -9.22
N GLY A 557 28.82 -14.33 -9.58
CA GLY A 557 29.32 -15.15 -10.67
C GLY A 557 28.86 -14.69 -12.06
N ARG A 558 28.80 -15.63 -13.00
CA ARG A 558 28.29 -15.45 -14.38
C ARG A 558 29.03 -14.39 -15.20
N ARG A 559 30.29 -14.14 -14.84
CA ARG A 559 31.09 -13.09 -15.48
C ARG A 559 31.35 -13.37 -16.96
N GLU A 560 31.62 -14.64 -17.29
CA GLU A 560 31.82 -15.02 -18.68
C GLU A 560 30.50 -15.06 -19.46
N ASP A 561 29.40 -15.46 -18.84
CA ASP A 561 28.07 -15.41 -19.45
C ASP A 561 27.67 -13.97 -19.81
N LEU A 562 27.93 -13.01 -18.91
CA LEU A 562 27.73 -11.58 -19.18
C LEU A 562 28.60 -11.08 -20.36
N ARG A 563 29.87 -11.51 -20.45
CA ARG A 563 30.74 -11.17 -21.59
C ARG A 563 30.28 -11.81 -22.89
N ARG A 564 29.81 -13.05 -22.86
CA ARG A 564 29.23 -13.74 -24.02
C ARG A 564 27.99 -13.02 -24.51
N LEU A 565 27.09 -12.63 -23.61
CA LEU A 565 25.94 -11.78 -23.94
C LEU A 565 26.41 -10.46 -24.56
N ALA A 566 27.41 -9.79 -23.98
CA ALA A 566 27.95 -8.53 -24.50
C ALA A 566 28.48 -8.67 -25.94
N ARG A 567 29.26 -9.70 -26.25
CA ARG A 567 29.80 -9.95 -27.59
C ARG A 567 28.68 -10.16 -28.60
N ALA A 568 27.72 -11.01 -28.26
CA ALA A 568 26.67 -11.44 -29.17
C ALA A 568 25.65 -10.31 -29.42
N ILE A 569 25.22 -9.61 -28.36
CA ILE A 569 24.35 -8.42 -28.46
C ILE A 569 25.04 -7.29 -29.23
N LYS A 570 26.34 -7.06 -29.05
CA LYS A 570 27.07 -6.05 -29.83
C LYS A 570 27.12 -6.39 -31.32
N GLY A 571 27.23 -7.68 -31.66
CA GLY A 571 27.24 -8.19 -33.03
C GLY A 571 25.94 -8.03 -33.81
N GLY A 572 24.83 -7.63 -33.17
CA GLY A 572 23.53 -7.52 -33.86
C GLY A 572 22.64 -8.75 -33.72
N GLU A 573 23.10 -9.77 -33.02
CA GLU A 573 22.42 -11.05 -32.92
C GLU A 573 21.23 -10.98 -31.95
N THR A 574 20.18 -11.76 -32.24
CA THR A 574 19.12 -12.05 -31.25
C THR A 574 19.59 -13.19 -30.38
N ILE A 575 19.62 -12.98 -29.06
CA ILE A 575 20.16 -13.97 -28.12
C ILE A 575 19.05 -14.55 -27.28
N ALA A 576 18.93 -15.87 -27.28
CA ALA A 576 18.06 -16.59 -26.35
C ALA A 576 18.90 -17.23 -25.23
N ILE A 577 18.70 -16.77 -24.00
CA ILE A 577 19.22 -17.45 -22.81
C ILE A 577 18.32 -18.66 -22.57
N GLY A 578 18.82 -19.83 -22.94
CA GLY A 578 18.11 -21.10 -22.89
C GLY A 578 18.71 -22.06 -21.85
N GLN A 579 18.10 -23.24 -21.71
CA GLN A 579 18.72 -24.33 -20.96
C GLN A 579 19.82 -25.00 -21.80
N ALA A 580 20.87 -25.49 -21.14
CA ALA A 580 21.83 -26.40 -21.79
C ALA A 580 21.10 -27.68 -22.25
N ALA A 581 21.52 -28.24 -23.39
CA ALA A 581 20.88 -29.38 -24.06
C ALA A 581 21.11 -30.74 -23.35
N LEU A 582 20.82 -30.82 -22.06
CA LEU A 582 20.62 -32.09 -21.35
C LEU A 582 19.12 -32.43 -21.35
N GLU A 583 18.79 -33.61 -21.86
CA GLU A 583 17.43 -34.13 -22.16
C GLU A 583 16.45 -34.14 -20.98
N THR A 584 16.89 -33.85 -19.76
CA THR A 584 16.12 -34.05 -18.53
C THR A 584 15.44 -32.80 -17.94
N ALA A 585 15.60 -31.61 -18.55
CA ALA A 585 15.07 -30.36 -17.98
C ALA A 585 13.78 -29.82 -18.65
N ALA A 586 13.43 -30.29 -19.84
CA ALA A 586 12.28 -29.80 -20.61
C ALA A 586 10.92 -30.28 -20.07
N ALA A 587 10.89 -31.34 -19.26
CA ALA A 587 9.66 -32.05 -18.90
C ALA A 587 8.91 -31.51 -17.65
N THR A 588 9.47 -30.57 -16.87
CA THR A 588 8.96 -30.32 -15.50
C THR A 588 8.61 -28.86 -15.15
N GLY A 589 8.80 -27.88 -16.04
CA GLY A 589 8.21 -26.54 -15.88
C GLY A 589 8.71 -25.66 -14.72
N LEU A 590 9.69 -26.09 -13.91
CA LEU A 590 10.28 -25.28 -12.84
C LEU A 590 11.57 -24.58 -13.31
N GLY A 591 11.54 -23.25 -13.37
CA GLY A 591 12.72 -22.42 -13.65
C GLY A 591 13.55 -22.15 -12.39
N GLY A 592 14.88 -22.23 -12.49
CA GLY A 592 15.78 -21.99 -11.35
C GLY A 592 17.25 -21.70 -11.67
N MET A 593 17.62 -21.66 -12.96
CA MET A 593 19.01 -21.46 -13.43
C MET A 593 19.45 -19.98 -13.42
N GLY A 594 18.54 -19.04 -13.13
CA GLY A 594 18.86 -17.61 -13.06
C GLY A 594 18.85 -16.86 -14.40
N LYS A 595 18.16 -17.36 -15.44
CA LYS A 595 18.10 -16.69 -16.77
C LYS A 595 17.61 -15.25 -16.72
N THR A 596 16.45 -15.02 -16.08
CA THR A 596 15.87 -13.69 -15.84
C THR A 596 16.82 -12.81 -15.01
N GLN A 597 17.51 -13.39 -14.03
CA GLN A 597 18.48 -12.66 -13.21
C GLN A 597 19.73 -12.26 -14.02
N LEU A 598 20.24 -13.14 -14.89
CA LEU A 598 21.35 -12.84 -15.79
C LEU A 598 20.98 -11.72 -16.78
N ALA A 599 19.80 -11.79 -17.39
CA ALA A 599 19.29 -10.73 -18.26
C ALA A 599 19.13 -9.39 -17.52
N SER A 600 18.60 -9.42 -16.29
CA SER A 600 18.46 -8.22 -15.47
C SER A 600 19.81 -7.61 -15.10
N GLU A 601 20.79 -8.42 -14.68
CA GLU A 601 22.13 -7.92 -14.36
C GLU A 601 22.84 -7.38 -15.60
N PHE A 602 22.64 -8.01 -16.76
CA PHE A 602 23.13 -7.50 -18.04
C PHE A 602 22.56 -6.11 -18.34
N VAL A 603 21.24 -5.91 -18.18
CA VAL A 603 20.60 -4.61 -18.37
C VAL A 603 21.18 -3.56 -17.44
N HIS A 604 21.30 -3.84 -16.13
CA HIS A 604 21.81 -2.86 -15.16
C HIS A 604 23.28 -2.47 -15.38
N ARG A 605 24.07 -3.30 -16.06
CA ARG A 605 25.49 -3.02 -16.35
C ARG A 605 25.72 -2.46 -17.75
N TYR A 606 25.11 -3.08 -18.76
CA TYR A 606 25.33 -2.79 -20.17
C TYR A 606 24.22 -1.94 -20.81
N GLY A 607 23.07 -1.78 -20.15
CA GLY A 607 21.95 -0.98 -20.65
C GLY A 607 22.32 0.47 -20.96
N GLN A 608 23.31 1.02 -20.25
CA GLN A 608 23.85 2.36 -20.48
C GLN A 608 24.38 2.60 -21.91
N PHE A 609 24.76 1.55 -22.65
CA PHE A 609 25.30 1.66 -24.01
C PHE A 609 24.21 1.71 -25.11
N PHE A 610 22.94 1.50 -24.76
CA PHE A 610 21.80 1.54 -25.69
C PHE A 610 21.12 2.90 -25.62
N ALA A 611 21.69 3.92 -26.27
CA ALA A 611 21.24 5.30 -26.10
C ALA A 611 19.75 5.54 -26.43
N GLY A 612 19.13 4.69 -27.26
CA GLY A 612 17.70 4.74 -27.59
C GLY A 612 16.78 4.08 -26.54
N GLY A 613 17.32 3.54 -25.45
CA GLY A 613 16.57 2.97 -24.33
C GLY A 613 16.62 1.44 -24.22
N VAL A 614 16.21 0.94 -23.05
CA VAL A 614 16.02 -0.48 -22.75
C VAL A 614 14.55 -0.75 -22.45
N PHE A 615 13.98 -1.79 -23.05
CA PHE A 615 12.56 -2.14 -22.91
C PHE A 615 12.43 -3.61 -22.50
N TRP A 616 11.97 -3.84 -21.28
CA TRP A 616 11.69 -5.16 -20.75
C TRP A 616 10.20 -5.50 -20.90
N LEU A 617 9.88 -6.67 -21.44
CA LEU A 617 8.52 -7.14 -21.71
C LEU A 617 8.33 -8.57 -21.23
N SER A 618 7.18 -8.85 -20.62
CA SER A 618 6.78 -10.22 -20.29
C SER A 618 6.12 -10.89 -21.49
N PHE A 619 6.65 -12.04 -21.91
CA PHE A 619 6.11 -12.88 -22.99
C PHE A 619 5.43 -14.15 -22.43
N ALA A 620 5.18 -14.20 -21.12
CA ALA A 620 4.59 -15.36 -20.45
C ALA A 620 3.13 -15.64 -20.86
N ASP A 621 2.36 -14.59 -21.19
CA ASP A 621 0.99 -14.71 -21.69
C ASP A 621 0.87 -14.06 -23.08
N PRO A 622 0.64 -14.84 -24.15
CA PRO A 622 0.49 -14.33 -25.50
C PRO A 622 -0.57 -13.24 -25.65
N LYS A 623 -1.66 -13.28 -24.85
CA LYS A 623 -2.75 -12.30 -24.90
C LYS A 623 -2.35 -10.94 -24.33
N ALA A 624 -1.36 -10.89 -23.45
CA ALA A 624 -0.89 -9.68 -22.80
C ALA A 624 0.19 -8.93 -23.60
N ILE A 625 0.85 -9.60 -24.56
CA ILE A 625 1.97 -9.03 -25.34
C ILE A 625 1.62 -7.68 -26.01
N PRO A 626 0.45 -7.51 -26.67
CA PRO A 626 0.10 -6.21 -27.26
C PRO A 626 0.09 -5.06 -26.23
N VAL A 627 -0.36 -5.32 -25.00
CA VAL A 627 -0.38 -4.33 -23.93
C VAL A 627 1.03 -4.04 -23.42
N GLU A 628 1.88 -5.06 -23.28
CA GLU A 628 3.29 -4.90 -22.90
C GLU A 628 4.07 -4.07 -23.94
N ILE A 629 3.79 -4.24 -25.22
CA ILE A 629 4.40 -3.45 -26.30
C ILE A 629 3.88 -2.02 -26.29
N ALA A 630 2.56 -1.81 -26.21
CA ALA A 630 1.97 -0.48 -26.12
C ALA A 630 2.53 0.33 -24.95
N ALA A 631 2.76 -0.31 -23.79
CA ALA A 631 3.37 0.33 -22.63
C ALA A 631 4.78 0.90 -22.88
N CYS A 632 5.49 0.45 -23.94
CA CYS A 632 6.79 1.00 -24.31
C CYS A 632 6.71 2.33 -25.08
N GLY A 633 5.54 2.69 -25.64
CA GLY A 633 5.35 3.91 -26.43
C GLY A 633 4.94 5.15 -25.64
N GLY A 634 4.48 4.94 -24.41
CA GLY A 634 3.96 5.99 -23.53
C GLY A 634 5.04 6.83 -22.85
N ALA A 635 4.59 7.75 -22.01
CA ALA A 635 5.46 8.68 -21.28
C ALA A 635 6.39 7.95 -20.29
N GLY A 636 7.67 8.38 -20.23
CA GLY A 636 8.71 7.70 -19.45
C GLY A 636 9.37 6.52 -20.16
N ALA A 637 8.83 6.09 -21.30
CA ALA A 637 9.43 5.15 -22.24
C ALA A 637 9.70 5.89 -23.57
N LEU A 638 9.37 5.35 -24.74
CA LEU A 638 9.75 5.94 -26.05
C LEU A 638 9.17 7.34 -26.34
N GLU A 639 8.10 7.76 -25.66
CA GLU A 639 7.52 9.11 -25.82
C GLU A 639 7.19 9.48 -27.28
N LEU A 640 6.61 8.54 -28.04
CA LEU A 640 6.54 8.62 -29.51
C LEU A 640 5.74 9.81 -30.04
N GLN A 641 4.69 10.22 -29.32
CA GLN A 641 3.88 11.38 -29.68
C GLN A 641 2.98 11.82 -28.52
N PRO A 642 2.50 13.08 -28.55
CA PRO A 642 1.41 13.52 -27.68
C PRO A 642 0.19 12.61 -27.82
N ASN A 643 -0.50 12.38 -26.70
CA ASN A 643 -1.73 11.59 -26.62
C ASN A 643 -1.60 10.13 -27.12
N PHE A 644 -0.38 9.57 -27.11
CA PHE A 644 -0.14 8.16 -27.47
C PHE A 644 -1.10 7.20 -26.75
N GLY A 645 -1.34 7.41 -25.45
CA GLY A 645 -2.19 6.55 -24.62
C GLY A 645 -3.69 6.61 -24.91
N GLU A 646 -4.16 7.62 -25.66
CA GLU A 646 -5.57 7.77 -26.05
C GLU A 646 -5.90 7.04 -27.35
N ARG A 647 -4.89 6.55 -28.07
CA ARG A 647 -5.06 5.84 -29.33
C ARG A 647 -5.53 4.41 -29.10
N PRO A 648 -6.24 3.78 -30.05
CA PRO A 648 -6.55 2.36 -29.97
C PRO A 648 -5.28 1.51 -29.76
N LEU A 649 -5.39 0.42 -28.99
CA LEU A 649 -4.26 -0.45 -28.64
C LEU A 649 -3.47 -0.91 -29.87
N GLU A 650 -4.16 -1.27 -30.96
CA GLU A 650 -3.53 -1.68 -32.22
C GLU A 650 -2.68 -0.56 -32.86
N GLU A 651 -3.10 0.69 -32.70
CA GLU A 651 -2.36 1.84 -33.20
C GLU A 651 -1.14 2.10 -32.32
N GLN A 652 -1.29 2.04 -30.99
CA GLN A 652 -0.19 2.14 -30.03
C GLN A 652 0.91 1.11 -30.32
N VAL A 653 0.53 -0.15 -30.49
CA VAL A 653 1.44 -1.25 -30.84
C VAL A 653 2.20 -0.96 -32.13
N ARG A 654 1.48 -0.54 -33.18
CA ARG A 654 2.07 -0.23 -34.49
C ARG A 654 3.11 0.88 -34.43
N LEU A 655 2.85 1.92 -33.65
CA LEU A 655 3.75 3.06 -33.46
C LEU A 655 5.03 2.63 -32.73
N VAL A 656 4.91 1.80 -31.69
CA VAL A 656 6.07 1.25 -30.98
C VAL A 656 6.90 0.36 -31.90
N GLN A 657 6.25 -0.49 -32.68
CA GLN A 657 6.93 -1.33 -33.66
C GLN A 657 7.63 -0.50 -34.73
N ALA A 658 7.02 0.59 -35.20
CA ALA A 658 7.65 1.51 -36.15
C ALA A 658 8.89 2.18 -35.54
N ALA A 659 8.80 2.64 -34.29
CA ALA A 659 9.94 3.21 -33.58
C ALA A 659 11.07 2.21 -33.39
N TRP A 660 10.76 0.95 -33.06
CA TRP A 660 11.76 -0.10 -32.95
C TRP A 660 12.43 -0.50 -34.28
N GLN A 661 11.85 -0.12 -35.42
CA GLN A 661 12.47 -0.29 -36.74
C GLN A 661 13.45 0.84 -37.10
N GLU A 662 13.51 1.92 -36.32
CA GLU A 662 14.50 2.98 -36.51
C GLU A 662 15.92 2.50 -36.23
N PRO A 663 16.95 3.11 -36.86
CA PRO A 663 18.34 2.64 -36.75
C PRO A 663 18.99 2.93 -35.39
N ILE A 664 18.38 3.75 -34.53
CA ILE A 664 18.95 4.07 -33.22
C ILE A 664 19.04 2.80 -32.33
N PRO A 665 20.22 2.50 -31.73
CA PRO A 665 20.39 1.34 -30.87
C PRO A 665 19.47 1.31 -29.64
N ARG A 666 18.70 0.24 -29.51
CA ARG A 666 17.83 -0.08 -28.36
C ARG A 666 18.04 -1.51 -27.90
N LEU A 667 17.77 -1.81 -26.64
CA LEU A 667 17.77 -3.18 -26.12
C LEU A 667 16.34 -3.59 -25.77
N LEU A 668 15.85 -4.65 -26.39
CA LEU A 668 14.56 -5.28 -26.08
C LEU A 668 14.82 -6.57 -25.31
N VAL A 669 14.14 -6.75 -24.18
CA VAL A 669 14.19 -7.99 -23.40
C VAL A 669 12.83 -8.65 -23.39
N PHE A 670 12.73 -9.82 -24.02
CA PHE A 670 11.52 -10.65 -24.02
C PHE A 670 11.68 -11.77 -22.98
N ASP A 671 11.12 -11.56 -21.80
CA ASP A 671 11.23 -12.49 -20.68
C ASP A 671 10.14 -13.58 -20.75
N ASN A 672 10.52 -14.84 -20.57
CA ASN A 672 9.65 -16.02 -20.69
C ASN A 672 9.01 -16.20 -22.09
N CYS A 673 9.75 -15.96 -23.17
CA CYS A 673 9.27 -16.21 -24.53
C CYS A 673 9.54 -17.66 -24.94
N GLU A 674 8.51 -18.50 -24.81
CA GLU A 674 8.61 -19.93 -25.13
C GLU A 674 8.10 -20.31 -26.52
N ASP A 675 7.37 -19.43 -27.21
CA ASP A 675 6.83 -19.70 -28.55
C ASP A 675 7.66 -18.97 -29.62
N PRO A 676 8.37 -19.70 -30.51
CA PRO A 676 9.10 -19.09 -31.60
C PRO A 676 8.24 -18.22 -32.53
N ALA A 677 6.96 -18.55 -32.71
CA ALA A 677 6.06 -17.76 -33.55
C ALA A 677 5.84 -16.36 -32.95
N LEU A 678 5.76 -16.24 -31.62
CA LEU A 678 5.67 -14.95 -30.93
C LEU A 678 6.96 -14.15 -31.07
N LEU A 679 8.13 -14.81 -31.03
CA LEU A 679 9.40 -14.12 -31.31
C LEU A 679 9.41 -13.56 -32.75
N VAL A 680 9.01 -14.36 -33.75
CA VAL A 680 8.96 -13.89 -35.15
C VAL A 680 7.96 -12.75 -35.31
N GLN A 681 6.79 -12.84 -34.67
CA GLN A 681 5.73 -11.84 -34.77
C GLN A 681 6.14 -10.49 -34.18
N TRP A 682 6.85 -10.49 -33.04
CA TRP A 682 7.05 -9.29 -32.23
C TRP A 682 8.49 -8.74 -32.27
N ARG A 683 9.47 -9.52 -32.75
CA ARG A 683 10.83 -9.03 -32.98
C ARG A 683 10.84 -8.02 -34.13
N PRO A 684 11.50 -6.85 -33.98
CA PRO A 684 11.71 -5.94 -35.11
C PRO A 684 12.45 -6.64 -36.26
N ALA A 685 11.94 -6.48 -37.49
CA ALA A 685 12.54 -7.08 -38.68
C ALA A 685 13.77 -6.29 -39.19
N SER A 686 13.90 -5.04 -38.77
CA SER A 686 14.95 -4.10 -39.16
C SER A 686 15.21 -3.10 -38.03
N GLY A 687 16.22 -2.24 -38.18
CA GLY A 687 16.54 -1.16 -37.24
C GLY A 687 17.73 -1.46 -36.32
N GLY A 688 17.91 -0.60 -35.32
CA GLY A 688 19.02 -0.63 -34.38
C GLY A 688 18.79 -1.52 -33.16
N CYS A 689 17.60 -2.11 -33.00
CA CYS A 689 17.27 -2.92 -31.85
C CYS A 689 18.19 -4.15 -31.72
N ARG A 690 18.51 -4.50 -30.47
CA ARG A 690 19.07 -5.79 -30.08
C ARG A 690 18.06 -6.50 -29.21
N VAL A 691 17.88 -7.79 -29.41
CA VAL A 691 16.86 -8.56 -28.70
C VAL A 691 17.50 -9.64 -27.85
N LEU A 692 17.21 -9.57 -26.56
CA LEU A 692 17.56 -10.57 -25.57
C LEU A 692 16.29 -11.31 -25.16
N VAL A 693 16.32 -12.63 -25.18
CA VAL A 693 15.19 -13.49 -24.88
C VAL A 693 15.55 -14.38 -23.69
N THR A 694 14.66 -14.56 -22.74
CA THR A 694 14.78 -15.64 -21.74
C THR A 694 13.74 -16.72 -22.04
N THR A 695 14.17 -17.98 -22.01
CA THR A 695 13.34 -19.12 -22.43
C THR A 695 13.78 -20.40 -21.75
N ARG A 696 12.86 -21.34 -21.57
CA ARG A 696 13.12 -22.70 -21.13
C ARG A 696 13.55 -23.60 -22.28
N ARG A 697 13.31 -23.20 -23.54
CA ARG A 697 13.74 -23.95 -24.71
C ARG A 697 15.26 -24.04 -24.78
N ALA A 698 15.74 -25.24 -25.09
CA ALA A 698 17.13 -25.48 -25.45
C ALA A 698 17.34 -25.40 -26.97
N ASP A 699 16.27 -25.63 -27.75
CA ASP A 699 16.27 -25.72 -29.20
C ASP A 699 15.59 -24.49 -29.84
N TRP A 700 16.38 -23.74 -30.61
CA TRP A 700 15.90 -22.69 -31.50
C TRP A 700 16.31 -23.03 -32.93
N SER A 701 15.39 -22.88 -33.88
CA SER A 701 15.72 -23.10 -35.29
C SER A 701 16.80 -22.13 -35.73
N LEU A 702 17.88 -22.63 -36.34
CA LEU A 702 18.96 -21.83 -36.91
C LEU A 702 18.44 -20.84 -37.96
N GLU A 703 17.33 -21.16 -38.61
CA GLU A 703 16.67 -20.30 -39.62
C GLU A 703 16.09 -19.01 -39.02
N LEU A 704 15.88 -18.95 -37.69
CA LEU A 704 15.37 -17.76 -37.00
C LEU A 704 16.47 -16.73 -36.67
N GLY A 705 17.75 -17.06 -36.90
CA GLY A 705 18.88 -16.21 -36.56
C GLY A 705 19.00 -15.93 -35.06
N VAL A 706 18.56 -16.89 -34.23
CA VAL A 706 18.61 -16.81 -32.76
C VAL A 706 19.82 -17.60 -32.27
N HIS A 707 20.75 -16.93 -31.60
CA HIS A 707 21.89 -17.61 -30.98
C HIS A 707 21.50 -18.01 -29.57
N SER A 708 21.55 -19.32 -29.29
CA SER A 708 21.24 -19.83 -27.97
C SER A 708 22.48 -19.71 -27.08
N LEU A 709 22.34 -19.01 -25.95
CA LEU A 709 23.30 -19.05 -24.85
C LEU A 709 22.80 -20.09 -23.84
N PRO A 710 23.37 -21.31 -23.82
CA PRO A 710 23.00 -22.30 -22.82
C PRO A 710 23.48 -21.80 -21.45
N LEU A 711 22.54 -21.57 -20.54
CA LEU A 711 22.85 -21.27 -19.15
C LEU A 711 22.85 -22.57 -18.36
N ASP A 712 23.99 -22.91 -17.77
CA ASP A 712 24.16 -24.10 -16.91
C ASP A 712 24.00 -23.73 -15.42
N VAL A 713 24.18 -24.68 -14.49
CA VAL A 713 24.31 -24.43 -13.05
C VAL A 713 25.50 -23.51 -12.74
N LEU A 714 25.62 -23.03 -11.49
CA LEU A 714 26.79 -22.23 -11.11
C LEU A 714 28.03 -23.12 -11.10
N ASN A 715 29.21 -22.55 -11.38
CA ASN A 715 30.42 -23.28 -11.05
C ASN A 715 30.61 -23.32 -9.53
N ARG A 716 31.36 -24.31 -9.03
CA ARG A 716 31.49 -24.52 -7.59
C ARG A 716 31.95 -23.27 -6.81
N SER A 717 32.90 -22.52 -7.36
CA SER A 717 33.41 -21.31 -6.71
C SER A 717 32.35 -20.20 -6.59
N GLU A 718 31.44 -20.11 -7.56
CA GLU A 718 30.31 -19.19 -7.56
C GLU A 718 29.20 -19.65 -6.61
N SER A 719 28.94 -20.96 -6.52
CA SER A 719 28.03 -21.55 -5.55
C SER A 719 28.45 -21.26 -4.12
N LEU A 720 29.75 -21.44 -3.83
CA LEU A 720 30.35 -21.09 -2.54
C LEU A 720 30.22 -19.59 -2.25
N ALA A 721 30.49 -18.73 -3.23
CA ALA A 721 30.32 -17.28 -3.06
C ALA A 721 28.85 -16.92 -2.75
N LEU A 722 27.88 -17.57 -3.39
CA LEU A 722 26.46 -17.35 -3.13
C LEU A 722 26.07 -17.77 -1.71
N LEU A 723 26.52 -18.95 -1.26
CA LEU A 723 26.25 -19.43 0.09
C LEU A 723 26.95 -18.58 1.15
N ARG A 724 28.21 -18.16 0.93
CA ARG A 724 28.95 -17.28 1.84
C ARG A 724 28.29 -15.92 2.06
N ASN A 725 27.60 -15.36 1.05
CA ASN A 725 26.84 -14.13 1.24
C ASN A 725 25.75 -14.26 2.31
N HIS A 726 25.21 -15.47 2.49
CA HIS A 726 24.23 -15.78 3.53
C HIS A 726 24.87 -16.34 4.81
N GLN A 727 26.04 -16.95 4.70
CA GLN A 727 26.78 -17.63 5.78
C GLN A 727 28.25 -17.19 5.80
N PRO A 728 28.55 -15.97 6.28
CA PRO A 728 29.91 -15.42 6.23
C PRO A 728 30.90 -16.17 7.13
N ASP A 729 30.42 -16.81 8.20
CA ASP A 729 31.23 -17.45 9.23
C ASP A 729 31.32 -18.98 9.09
N ALA A 730 30.69 -19.57 8.06
CA ALA A 730 30.64 -21.01 7.88
C ALA A 730 31.92 -21.58 7.23
N ASP A 731 32.28 -22.80 7.61
CA ASP A 731 33.41 -23.53 7.01
C ASP A 731 33.15 -23.83 5.53
N ASP A 732 34.11 -23.48 4.69
CA ASP A 732 34.09 -23.73 3.25
C ASP A 732 33.91 -25.20 2.90
N VAL A 733 34.42 -26.11 3.71
CA VAL A 733 34.25 -27.56 3.51
C VAL A 733 32.78 -27.95 3.59
N ILE A 734 32.04 -27.33 4.52
CA ILE A 734 30.61 -27.60 4.69
C ILE A 734 29.79 -26.91 3.61
N LEU A 735 30.12 -25.66 3.25
CA LEU A 735 29.44 -24.96 2.16
C LEU A 735 29.66 -25.66 0.82
N ASP A 736 30.85 -26.24 0.58
CA ASP A 736 31.16 -27.00 -0.62
C ASP A 736 30.30 -28.26 -0.72
N ALA A 737 30.17 -28.97 0.41
CA ALA A 737 29.33 -30.16 0.48
C ALA A 737 27.84 -29.82 0.31
N ILE A 738 27.34 -28.72 0.88
CA ILE A 738 25.96 -28.25 0.64
C ILE A 738 25.77 -27.89 -0.83
N ALA A 739 26.73 -27.18 -1.45
CA ALA A 739 26.65 -26.84 -2.85
C ALA A 739 26.60 -28.07 -3.77
N ALA A 740 27.37 -29.12 -3.42
CA ALA A 740 27.36 -30.40 -4.11
C ALA A 740 26.00 -31.10 -4.01
N GLU A 741 25.41 -31.17 -2.82
CA GLU A 741 24.09 -31.79 -2.63
C GLU A 741 22.98 -31.04 -3.37
N LEU A 742 23.08 -29.70 -3.45
CA LEU A 742 22.12 -28.87 -4.18
C LEU A 742 22.36 -28.84 -5.69
N GLY A 743 23.38 -29.56 -6.17
CA GLY A 743 23.73 -29.63 -7.58
C GLY A 743 24.07 -28.27 -8.18
N ASP A 744 24.64 -27.38 -7.36
CA ASP A 744 25.10 -26.05 -7.75
C ASP A 744 24.01 -25.15 -8.40
N LEU A 745 22.73 -25.44 -8.15
CA LEU A 745 21.61 -24.71 -8.75
C LEU A 745 21.37 -23.37 -8.02
N PRO A 746 21.42 -22.21 -8.70
CA PRO A 746 21.34 -20.90 -8.04
C PRO A 746 20.10 -20.71 -7.15
N LEU A 747 18.93 -21.16 -7.60
CA LEU A 747 17.70 -21.05 -6.81
C LEU A 747 17.76 -21.91 -5.54
N ALA A 748 18.19 -23.18 -5.65
CA ALA A 748 18.31 -24.07 -4.49
C ALA A 748 19.34 -23.53 -3.48
N LEU A 749 20.49 -23.07 -3.97
CA LEU A 749 21.53 -22.45 -3.15
C LEU A 749 21.04 -21.17 -2.46
N HIS A 750 20.30 -20.32 -3.18
CA HIS A 750 19.74 -19.10 -2.60
C HIS A 750 18.72 -19.43 -1.50
N LEU A 751 17.82 -20.38 -1.75
CA LEU A 751 16.83 -20.83 -0.76
C LEU A 751 17.52 -21.44 0.47
N ALA A 752 18.50 -22.32 0.27
CA ALA A 752 19.26 -22.95 1.35
C ALA A 752 20.07 -21.92 2.14
N GLY A 753 20.74 -20.98 1.47
CA GLY A 753 21.45 -19.88 2.12
C GLY A 753 20.52 -19.01 2.95
N SER A 754 19.38 -18.62 2.38
CA SER A 754 18.37 -17.80 3.08
C SER A 754 17.77 -18.53 4.28
N TYR A 755 17.50 -19.82 4.14
CA TYR A 755 17.06 -20.69 5.22
C TYR A 755 18.11 -20.76 6.33
N LEU A 756 19.36 -21.09 6.00
CA LEU A 756 20.46 -21.14 6.97
C LEU A 756 20.68 -19.79 7.66
N ALA A 757 20.50 -18.66 6.94
CA ALA A 757 20.63 -17.33 7.52
C ALA A 757 19.52 -17.06 8.53
N ARG A 758 18.27 -17.42 8.19
CA ARG A 758 17.08 -17.30 9.03
C ARG A 758 17.18 -18.17 10.29
N TYR A 759 17.63 -19.41 10.16
CA TYR A 759 17.67 -20.40 11.25
C TYR A 759 19.07 -20.63 11.83
N ARG A 760 20.01 -19.71 11.62
CA ARG A 760 21.42 -19.85 12.07
C ARG A 760 21.62 -20.18 13.56
N ARG A 761 20.61 -19.92 14.41
CA ARG A 761 20.62 -20.23 15.84
C ARG A 761 20.05 -21.62 16.18
N THR A 762 19.31 -22.21 15.26
CA THR A 762 18.55 -23.46 15.45
C THR A 762 19.21 -24.61 14.72
N ILE A 763 19.79 -24.34 13.55
CA ILE A 763 20.46 -25.34 12.71
C ILE A 763 21.78 -24.81 12.19
N SER A 764 22.85 -25.56 12.42
CA SER A 764 24.16 -25.29 11.83
C SER A 764 24.21 -25.76 10.37
N PRO A 765 25.10 -25.19 9.54
CA PRO A 765 25.31 -25.68 8.17
C PRO A 765 25.63 -27.19 8.11
N ALA A 766 26.37 -27.72 9.08
CA ALA A 766 26.69 -29.15 9.14
C ALA A 766 25.44 -30.01 9.40
N GLN A 767 24.58 -29.60 10.34
CA GLN A 767 23.31 -30.30 10.60
C GLN A 767 22.35 -30.20 9.41
N TYR A 768 22.30 -29.05 8.74
CA TYR A 768 21.50 -28.88 7.53
C TYR A 768 21.96 -29.80 6.41
N LEU A 769 23.27 -29.95 6.23
CA LEU A 769 23.85 -30.89 5.27
C LEU A 769 23.48 -32.35 5.59
N GLU A 770 23.48 -32.73 6.86
CA GLU A 770 23.03 -34.07 7.28
C GLU A 770 21.56 -34.30 6.93
N GLN A 771 20.68 -33.33 7.21
CA GLN A 771 19.26 -33.42 6.87
C GLN A 771 19.02 -33.43 5.35
N LEU A 772 19.84 -32.71 4.58
CA LEU A 772 19.79 -32.68 3.11
C LEU A 772 20.14 -34.02 2.46
N ARG A 773 20.91 -34.85 3.17
CA ARG A 773 21.31 -36.19 2.73
C ARG A 773 20.34 -37.29 3.14
N ASP A 774 19.32 -36.98 3.94
CA ASP A 774 18.38 -37.98 4.44
C ASP A 774 17.51 -38.55 3.29
N PRO A 775 17.58 -39.86 2.99
CA PRO A 775 16.76 -40.48 1.95
C PRO A 775 15.26 -40.38 2.22
N ALA A 776 14.84 -40.35 3.49
CA ALA A 776 13.42 -40.28 3.88
C ALA A 776 12.76 -38.96 3.44
N LEU A 777 13.56 -37.93 3.17
CA LEU A 777 13.07 -36.64 2.68
C LEU A 777 12.39 -36.74 1.31
N LEU A 778 12.79 -37.70 0.48
CA LEU A 778 12.19 -37.96 -0.84
C LEU A 778 10.78 -38.56 -0.74
N ASP A 779 10.46 -39.20 0.38
CA ASP A 779 9.14 -39.80 0.64
C ASP A 779 8.16 -38.80 1.28
N HIS A 780 8.58 -37.55 1.47
CA HIS A 780 7.76 -36.52 2.13
C HIS A 780 6.49 -36.19 1.30
N PRO A 781 5.29 -36.07 1.91
CA PRO A 781 4.03 -35.82 1.20
C PRO A 781 4.01 -34.58 0.32
N SER A 782 4.79 -33.53 0.66
CA SER A 782 4.94 -32.33 -0.17
C SER A 782 5.63 -32.58 -1.51
N LEU A 783 6.33 -33.72 -1.66
CA LEU A 783 7.05 -34.15 -2.86
C LEU A 783 6.25 -35.15 -3.71
N GLN A 784 5.12 -35.67 -3.21
CA GLN A 784 4.31 -36.68 -3.90
C GLN A 784 3.05 -36.11 -4.60
N GLY A 785 2.77 -34.81 -4.43
CA GLY A 785 1.51 -34.15 -4.81
C GLY A 785 1.29 -33.80 -6.30
N GLY A 786 2.17 -34.18 -7.21
CA GLY A 786 2.01 -33.92 -8.65
C GLY A 786 2.54 -35.08 -9.47
N GLY A 787 1.73 -35.63 -10.38
CA GLY A 787 2.00 -36.86 -11.15
C GLY A 787 3.16 -36.80 -12.16
N PHE A 788 4.30 -36.20 -11.80
CA PHE A 788 5.52 -36.12 -12.59
C PHE A 788 6.67 -36.77 -11.82
N SER A 789 7.43 -37.64 -12.47
CA SER A 789 8.69 -38.16 -11.91
C SER A 789 9.74 -37.03 -11.92
N PRO A 790 10.23 -36.56 -10.76
CA PRO A 790 11.15 -35.43 -10.70
C PRO A 790 12.59 -35.86 -11.06
N THR A 791 13.27 -35.06 -11.87
CA THR A 791 14.70 -35.23 -12.19
C THR A 791 15.60 -34.76 -11.04
N GLY A 792 16.89 -35.12 -11.04
CA GLY A 792 17.81 -34.81 -9.92
C GLY A 792 17.87 -33.33 -9.51
N HIS A 793 17.82 -32.39 -10.46
CA HIS A 793 17.80 -30.95 -10.13
C HIS A 793 16.48 -30.48 -9.49
N VAL A 794 15.38 -31.09 -9.90
CA VAL A 794 14.05 -30.83 -9.33
C VAL A 794 14.00 -31.39 -7.90
N GLN A 795 14.55 -32.59 -7.69
CA GLN A 795 14.73 -33.17 -6.35
C GLN A 795 15.56 -32.25 -5.45
N ASN A 796 16.61 -31.58 -5.96
CA ASN A 796 17.44 -30.69 -5.13
C ASN A 796 16.71 -29.41 -4.69
N VAL A 797 15.92 -28.78 -5.57
CA VAL A 797 15.06 -27.64 -5.18
C VAL A 797 14.00 -28.08 -4.17
N TYR A 798 13.36 -29.22 -4.45
CA TYR A 798 12.35 -29.79 -3.59
C TYR A 798 12.90 -30.24 -2.23
N ARG A 799 14.13 -30.77 -2.16
CA ARG A 799 14.79 -31.11 -0.90
C ARG A 799 15.00 -29.89 -0.03
N THR A 800 15.47 -28.79 -0.61
CA THR A 800 15.59 -27.52 0.11
C THR A 800 14.24 -26.98 0.55
N ILE A 801 13.21 -27.04 -0.31
CA ILE A 801 11.86 -26.58 0.03
C ILE A 801 11.24 -27.46 1.12
N ALA A 802 11.33 -28.79 1.00
CA ALA A 802 10.80 -29.75 1.96
C ALA A 802 11.52 -29.63 3.30
N LEU A 803 12.85 -29.47 3.34
CA LEU A 803 13.56 -29.17 4.58
C LEU A 803 13.17 -27.83 5.18
N SER A 804 13.00 -26.82 4.32
CA SER A 804 12.49 -25.52 4.77
C SER A 804 11.05 -25.63 5.27
N PHE A 805 10.30 -26.65 4.86
CA PHE A 805 8.90 -26.91 5.21
C PHE A 805 8.75 -27.82 6.46
N ASP A 806 9.61 -28.81 6.64
CA ASP A 806 9.56 -29.78 7.76
C ASP A 806 10.16 -29.21 9.04
N GLN A 807 11.09 -28.29 8.88
CA GLN A 807 11.59 -27.47 9.98
C GLN A 807 10.64 -26.32 10.28
N LEU A 808 9.52 -26.20 9.54
CA LEU A 808 8.48 -25.31 9.96
C LEU A 808 7.79 -25.88 11.19
N ASP A 809 8.16 -25.37 12.35
CA ASP A 809 7.45 -25.72 13.57
C ASP A 809 6.10 -24.98 13.56
N PRO A 810 4.94 -25.69 13.53
CA PRO A 810 3.63 -25.07 13.59
C PRO A 810 3.35 -24.39 14.95
N THR A 811 4.35 -24.32 15.83
CA THR A 811 4.36 -23.50 17.04
C THR A 811 5.45 -22.41 17.03
N ASN A 812 6.34 -22.38 16.03
CA ASN A 812 7.32 -21.34 15.74
C ASN A 812 6.78 -20.30 14.74
N PRO A 813 6.54 -19.03 15.13
CA PRO A 813 5.82 -18.07 14.28
C PRO A 813 6.54 -17.54 13.03
N THR A 814 7.85 -17.76 12.86
CA THR A 814 8.54 -17.51 11.57
C THR A 814 8.20 -18.57 10.53
N ASP A 815 7.56 -19.65 10.94
CA ASP A 815 7.48 -20.87 10.16
C ASP A 815 6.03 -21.17 9.70
N HIS A 816 5.11 -20.22 9.89
CA HIS A 816 3.71 -20.30 9.43
C HIS A 816 3.46 -19.58 8.11
#